data_AF-I0YPD0-F1
#
_entry.id   AF-I0YPD0-F1
#
_cell.length_a   1.000
_cell.length_b   1.000
_cell.length_c   1.000
_cell.angle_alpha   90.00
_cell.angle_beta   90.00
_cell.angle_gamma   90.00
#
_symmetry.space_group_name_H-M   'P 1'
#
loop_
_entity.id
_entity.type
_entity.pdbx_description
1 polymer ?
#
loop_
_entity_poly.entity_id
_entity_poly.type
_entity_poly.pdbx_seq_one_letter_code
_entity_poly.pdbx_strand_id
1 'polypeptide(L)'
;MASGAGRTDPAKGSESKAIAVSASTLGADPLEDPDKAAAPGTRQYKAPAYNAPDVERGMLTKRKQPLGEEPREFIRYRRQVKINWFGLLAFLLYLGALGFYLWIRVTKTLDLGPYLWYGCLILAIEMLGATTVILYGLNLVLDPVVANYHLGEDPSNPGKPRTRYPYHVRVCVPCYKESLEILRRTIMAAYDATLPAGCARTIYLCDDGKDPKKRKWVDILGSDVVYVSGRKRPPGEMNGKSGNINNVCSQLYPPGTVVPGNELICIFDADQVASKDFFLKTLPLFDGGDDVGMVLSPQCFHNLNLHTDIFNHSNVHFWEYMQPGYDALGFISCTGTNFLVRSNALLEVGGSPTWTLTEDYALGMQLKKYGWHCRYVQEYLAIGEAPDQIRNCYQQRSRWCKGHFQIMFNWMHCPLLQSKLSWPMRIMYSSGVWSYVVGAISTPTFIIIPAVTIWFGVFPIVVSRWTALGVTVYYFATNMVLYYVRSYYHVEALWFANVANQLMWWTYVKALWRAVNSICGSKIQFKTTLKGASMLMNSALRDLWMPGLCFFLMLASIITGFVKLAQGPTLASPLIISILWAFVAAISPFLALYYATIARGPSLAWLCRICMILSFLAGIAAVLLMWVLYPIHYDYSTSLKMTNAFYNSQRVGLLPADNNIPWRSNALLYETGPDGNDLTGGWLNGGPAGNLKMTMPTAFTVSLMSWGLMSFPKGYADANATSDTMSNIKWGADYLLKCISYGPTGNISGLVYQVGNQTTDSLFWGRPEDITMKRPYYLADPDKMSDLGGATVGALASAAMVWRKADYGYYQRLMAAAAQLYDASLRTLGRYGSNAVVLACEEQYAKKLQGSNIVPVCVPASVQLNGSAIPLYNSSSIYDKLLWAATWMYKATGDTDYLGDAESFYIRHIYDEGAPDTVLYTWNDYYWASNVLLAETTDGGTFHERSQHFMRQWVCGFDKLVQYTGLGRAWNTNDGVLATTANAVFLATRYAKYVLPSNGKKATKYFCWARAQTRYVLGDAGRSLMTGYGKNPPTHVQNEAASCPPAPIACNAVSAQLSPDPNPNTLNGALVEGPIFSDTFQDVRSLNQTRVMLEYNAGFQAALAGLQESPGTWEVCLQGYSVLVKDKTICY
;
A
#
# COMPACT_ATOMS: atom_id res chain seq x y z
N MET A 1 -49.08 -37.61 24.44
CA MET A 1 -49.15 -38.78 25.36
C MET A 1 -47.78 -39.44 25.29
N ALA A 2 -46.98 -39.74 26.31
CA ALA A 2 -47.05 -39.78 27.78
C ALA A 2 -45.56 -39.95 28.23
N SER A 3 -45.02 -39.09 29.11
CA SER A 3 -44.53 -39.41 30.48
C SER A 3 -43.43 -40.50 30.59
N GLY A 4 -42.33 -40.36 31.33
CA GLY A 4 -42.06 -39.47 32.47
C GLY A 4 -40.63 -39.60 33.00
N ALA A 5 -40.46 -39.10 34.23
CA ALA A 5 -39.27 -38.53 34.85
C ALA A 5 -38.26 -39.52 35.48
N GLY A 6 -37.05 -39.00 35.75
CA GLY A 6 -36.08 -39.60 36.68
C GLY A 6 -34.78 -38.79 36.83
N ARG A 7 -34.65 -38.06 37.95
CA ARG A 7 -33.45 -37.31 38.39
C ARG A 7 -32.29 -38.24 38.79
N THR A 8 -31.04 -37.79 38.64
CA THR A 8 -30.02 -37.73 39.72
C THR A 8 -28.76 -36.94 39.28
N ASP A 9 -28.25 -36.13 40.20
CA ASP A 9 -27.07 -35.26 40.17
C ASP A 9 -25.75 -36.07 40.20
N PRO A 10 -24.58 -35.52 39.80
CA PRO A 10 -23.72 -34.89 40.81
C PRO A 10 -22.84 -33.69 40.36
N ALA A 11 -22.97 -32.58 41.10
CA ALA A 11 -21.92 -31.78 41.78
C ALA A 11 -20.52 -31.51 41.14
N LYS A 12 -20.31 -30.19 40.92
CA LYS A 12 -19.19 -29.29 41.34
C LYS A 12 -17.80 -29.35 40.66
N GLY A 13 -17.47 -28.25 39.96
CA GLY A 13 -16.10 -27.82 39.66
C GLY A 13 -16.00 -26.45 38.96
N SER A 14 -15.75 -25.39 39.73
CA SER A 14 -15.32 -24.01 39.39
C SER A 14 -16.14 -23.17 38.37
N GLU A 15 -17.16 -22.48 38.86
CA GLU A 15 -17.75 -21.31 38.17
C GLU A 15 -16.94 -20.03 38.41
N SER A 16 -16.58 -19.38 37.31
CA SER A 16 -16.08 -18.00 37.28
C SER A 16 -17.19 -17.05 37.76
N LYS A 17 -16.93 -16.31 38.84
CA LYS A 17 -17.81 -15.22 39.31
C LYS A 17 -17.88 -14.11 38.27
N ALA A 18 -18.86 -14.20 37.37
CA ALA A 18 -19.42 -13.05 36.68
C ALA A 18 -20.10 -12.16 37.73
N ILE A 19 -19.57 -10.96 37.94
CA ILE A 19 -20.28 -9.91 38.68
C ILE A 19 -21.35 -9.38 37.73
N ALA A 20 -22.50 -10.06 37.72
CA ALA A 20 -23.74 -9.44 37.28
C ALA A 20 -24.09 -8.37 38.31
N VAL A 21 -23.89 -7.09 37.97
CA VAL A 21 -24.61 -6.02 38.66
C VAL A 21 -26.08 -6.25 38.29
N SER A 22 -26.85 -6.74 39.26
CA SER A 22 -28.25 -7.04 39.06
C SER A 22 -28.98 -5.76 38.62
N ALA A 23 -29.79 -5.88 37.59
CA ALA A 23 -30.73 -4.86 37.13
C ALA A 23 -31.88 -4.61 38.15
N SER A 24 -31.65 -4.82 39.45
CA SER A 24 -32.67 -4.85 40.50
C SER A 24 -32.42 -3.90 41.68
N THR A 25 -31.46 -2.98 41.60
CA THR A 25 -31.35 -1.83 42.52
C THR A 25 -31.68 -0.48 41.86
N LEU A 26 -32.28 -0.52 40.66
CA LEU A 26 -33.12 0.58 40.21
C LEU A 26 -34.42 0.49 41.00
N GLY A 27 -34.54 1.30 42.05
CA GLY A 27 -35.85 1.58 42.62
C GLY A 27 -36.80 1.98 41.50
N ALA A 28 -38.02 1.46 41.57
CA ALA A 28 -39.11 1.82 40.66
C ALA A 28 -39.11 3.33 40.34
N ASP A 29 -39.40 3.68 39.10
CA ASP A 29 -39.70 5.05 38.70
C ASP A 29 -40.75 5.62 39.66
N PRO A 30 -40.49 6.67 40.47
CA PRO A 30 -41.42 7.11 41.51
C PRO A 30 -42.65 7.86 40.97
N LEU A 31 -43.03 7.61 39.72
CA LEU A 31 -44.12 8.27 39.01
C LEU A 31 -45.32 7.34 38.83
N GLU A 32 -45.81 6.76 39.93
CA GLU A 32 -47.20 6.30 40.04
C GLU A 32 -47.77 6.76 41.39
N ASP A 33 -48.36 7.96 41.41
CA ASP A 33 -49.67 8.24 42.03
C ASP A 33 -50.05 9.72 41.77
N PRO A 34 -50.89 10.02 40.75
CA PRO A 34 -51.29 11.38 40.41
C PRO A 34 -52.27 12.03 41.40
N ASP A 35 -52.83 11.29 42.38
CA ASP A 35 -54.06 11.70 43.08
C ASP A 35 -53.91 12.11 44.56
N LYS A 36 -52.70 12.34 45.06
CA LYS A 36 -52.54 12.96 46.40
C LYS A 36 -52.46 14.48 46.32
N ALA A 37 -53.60 15.14 46.48
CA ALA A 37 -53.72 16.57 46.74
C ALA A 37 -52.88 16.96 47.97
N ALA A 38 -51.82 17.74 47.76
CA ALA A 38 -50.96 18.24 48.84
C ALA A 38 -51.56 19.48 49.51
N ALA A 39 -51.45 19.55 50.85
CA ALA A 39 -51.81 20.72 51.64
C ALA A 39 -50.85 21.91 51.36
N PRO A 40 -51.29 23.17 51.48
CA PRO A 40 -50.45 24.35 51.20
C PRO A 40 -49.24 24.39 52.14
N GLY A 41 -48.02 24.41 51.59
CA GLY A 41 -46.78 24.65 52.35
C GLY A 41 -45.89 23.44 52.66
N THR A 42 -46.12 22.26 52.08
CA THR A 42 -45.26 21.07 52.33
C THR A 42 -44.23 20.79 51.22
N ARG A 43 -42.94 20.70 51.62
CA ARG A 43 -41.79 20.30 50.78
C ARG A 43 -41.86 18.80 50.45
N GLN A 44 -42.56 18.39 49.38
CA GLN A 44 -42.68 16.97 48.98
C GLN A 44 -42.01 16.65 47.63
N TYR A 45 -40.79 17.12 47.41
CA TYR A 45 -39.93 16.55 46.36
C TYR A 45 -38.49 16.52 46.87
N LYS A 46 -37.91 15.32 46.98
CA LYS A 46 -36.46 15.12 47.11
C LYS A 46 -35.96 14.70 45.73
N ALA A 47 -34.93 15.36 45.21
CA ALA A 47 -34.31 14.89 43.98
C ALA A 47 -33.76 13.47 44.18
N PRO A 48 -33.81 12.58 43.16
CA PRO A 48 -33.14 11.29 43.24
C PRO A 48 -31.66 11.52 43.58
N ALA A 49 -31.17 10.86 44.63
CA ALA A 49 -29.82 11.09 45.12
C ALA A 49 -28.80 10.59 44.09
N TYR A 50 -28.20 11.51 43.34
CA TYR A 50 -27.01 11.25 42.54
C TYR A 50 -25.77 11.51 43.41
N ASN A 51 -25.24 10.45 44.01
CA ASN A 51 -23.86 10.45 44.43
C ASN A 51 -23.03 10.43 43.14
N ALA A 52 -21.97 11.24 43.06
CA ALA A 52 -21.04 11.13 41.94
C ALA A 52 -20.65 9.65 41.81
N PRO A 53 -20.71 9.05 40.61
CA PRO A 53 -20.32 7.67 40.44
C PRO A 53 -18.89 7.55 40.96
N ASP A 54 -18.70 6.74 41.99
CA ASP A 54 -17.40 6.12 42.20
C ASP A 54 -17.12 5.43 40.87
N VAL A 55 -16.27 6.02 40.04
CA VAL A 55 -15.70 5.34 38.89
C VAL A 55 -15.19 4.03 39.47
N GLU A 56 -15.81 2.91 39.10
CA GLU A 56 -15.45 1.61 39.63
C GLU A 56 -13.93 1.47 39.56
N ARG A 57 -13.29 1.63 40.71
CA ARG A 57 -11.88 1.32 40.90
C ARG A 57 -11.78 -0.18 40.77
N GLY A 58 -11.63 -0.65 39.53
CA GLY A 58 -10.88 -1.84 39.25
C GLY A 58 -9.45 -1.66 39.78
N MET A 59 -9.26 -2.04 41.04
CA MET A 59 -7.97 -2.31 41.70
C MET A 59 -7.08 -1.11 42.08
N LEU A 60 -7.44 -0.45 43.19
CA LEU A 60 -6.46 -0.16 44.25
C LEU A 60 -7.02 -0.73 45.55
N THR A 61 -6.26 -1.65 46.14
CA THR A 61 -6.63 -2.48 47.27
C THR A 61 -6.84 -1.70 48.57
N LYS A 62 -7.70 -2.29 49.42
CA LYS A 62 -8.02 -2.01 50.83
C LYS A 62 -8.82 -0.72 51.14
N ARG A 63 -10.13 -0.93 51.21
CA ARG A 63 -11.11 -0.20 52.02
C ARG A 63 -10.56 -0.01 53.44
N LYS A 64 -10.20 1.22 53.83
CA LYS A 64 -10.21 1.62 55.24
C LYS A 64 -11.66 2.00 55.60
N GLN A 65 -12.09 1.56 56.77
CA GLN A 65 -13.38 1.85 57.40
C GLN A 65 -13.71 3.36 57.42
N PRO A 66 -14.99 3.74 57.59
CA PRO A 66 -15.39 5.14 57.72
C PRO A 66 -14.68 5.73 58.95
N LEU A 67 -13.65 6.52 58.70
CA LEU A 67 -13.03 7.36 59.72
C LEU A 67 -13.96 8.54 59.96
N GLY A 68 -14.22 8.78 61.24
CA GLY A 68 -15.19 9.74 61.76
C GLY A 68 -14.98 11.17 61.30
N GLU A 69 -15.99 11.97 61.61
CA GLU A 69 -16.07 13.42 61.42
C GLU A 69 -14.80 14.10 61.96
N GLU A 70 -13.91 14.50 61.06
CA GLU A 70 -12.95 15.58 61.34
C GLU A 70 -13.01 16.65 60.24
N PRO A 71 -12.79 17.93 60.57
CA PRO A 71 -12.90 19.03 59.63
C PRO A 71 -11.78 18.92 58.59
N ARG A 72 -12.14 18.79 57.31
CA ARG A 72 -11.18 18.75 56.21
C ARG A 72 -10.59 20.14 55.99
N GLU A 73 -9.34 20.34 56.39
CA GLU A 73 -8.60 21.58 56.10
C GLU A 73 -8.34 21.74 54.59
N PHE A 74 -8.69 22.92 54.06
CA PHE A 74 -8.60 23.27 52.65
C PHE A 74 -7.31 24.05 52.33
N ILE A 75 -6.60 23.64 51.27
CA ILE A 75 -5.33 24.24 50.81
C ILE A 75 -5.51 24.88 49.42
N ARG A 76 -4.80 25.99 49.16
CA ARG A 76 -4.80 26.80 47.92
C ARG A 76 -4.51 26.00 46.63
N TYR A 77 -5.27 26.28 45.57
CA TYR A 77 -5.06 25.76 44.21
C TYR A 77 -4.13 26.67 43.37
N ARG A 78 -2.81 26.54 43.50
CA ARG A 78 -1.86 27.13 42.54
C ARG A 78 -1.60 26.12 41.42
N ARG A 79 -1.78 26.49 40.14
CA ARG A 79 -1.59 25.59 38.99
C ARG A 79 -0.17 25.02 39.00
N GLN A 80 -0.04 23.76 39.40
CA GLN A 80 1.19 22.99 39.32
C GLN A 80 1.08 22.02 38.15
N VAL A 81 2.16 21.91 37.36
CA VAL A 81 2.23 21.03 36.20
C VAL A 81 3.37 20.03 36.41
N LYS A 82 3.14 18.78 36.03
CA LYS A 82 4.18 17.76 35.96
C LYS A 82 4.31 17.27 34.53
N ILE A 83 5.53 16.88 34.17
CA ILE A 83 5.78 16.22 32.89
C ILE A 83 5.20 14.81 32.96
N ASN A 84 4.31 14.50 32.04
CA ASN A 84 3.90 13.13 31.77
C ASN A 84 4.96 12.48 30.86
N TRP A 85 5.93 11.79 31.47
CA TRP A 85 7.05 11.19 30.74
C TRP A 85 6.61 10.16 29.68
N PHE A 86 5.53 9.41 29.92
CA PHE A 86 5.00 8.46 28.94
C PHE A 86 4.33 9.16 27.75
N GLY A 87 3.51 10.18 28.03
CA GLY A 87 2.91 11.02 26.99
C GLY A 87 3.96 11.78 26.18
N LEU A 88 4.99 12.31 26.85
CA LEU A 88 6.14 12.96 26.21
C LEU A 88 6.92 11.98 25.33
N LEU A 89 7.20 10.76 25.80
CA LEU A 89 7.87 9.73 25.01
C LEU A 89 7.06 9.38 23.75
N ALA A 90 5.75 9.12 23.90
CA ALA A 90 4.87 8.83 22.77
C ALA A 90 4.85 9.99 21.75
N PHE A 91 4.82 11.23 22.24
CA PHE A 91 4.84 12.42 21.39
C PHE A 91 6.19 12.63 20.67
N LEU A 92 7.32 12.45 21.36
CA LEU A 92 8.65 12.56 20.74
C LEU A 92 8.89 11.46 19.70
N LEU A 93 8.46 10.22 19.98
CA LEU A 93 8.49 9.13 19.01
C LEU A 93 7.63 9.46 17.79
N TYR A 94 6.44 10.04 17.98
CA TYR A 94 5.60 10.52 16.90
C TYR A 94 6.26 11.62 16.06
N LEU A 95 6.89 12.63 16.67
CA LEU A 95 7.57 13.69 15.93
C LEU A 95 8.75 13.17 15.11
N GLY A 96 9.56 12.27 15.69
CA GLY A 96 10.65 11.61 14.97
C GLY A 96 10.14 10.74 13.83
N ALA A 97 9.09 9.95 14.07
CA ALA A 97 8.45 9.11 13.07
C ALA A 97 7.82 9.94 11.94
N LEU A 98 7.16 11.06 12.26
CA LEU A 98 6.59 11.97 11.27
C LEU A 98 7.66 12.61 10.40
N GLY A 99 8.75 13.12 11.00
CA GLY A 99 9.86 13.70 10.24
C GLY A 99 10.50 12.68 9.30
N PHE A 100 10.74 11.46 9.80
CA PHE A 100 11.25 10.36 8.99
C PHE A 100 10.29 9.93 7.89
N TYR A 101 8.98 9.83 8.19
CA TYR A 101 7.93 9.52 7.24
C TYR A 101 7.87 10.56 6.12
N LEU A 102 7.85 11.85 6.45
CA LEU A 102 7.81 12.92 5.46
C LEU A 102 9.07 12.94 4.59
N TRP A 103 10.25 12.69 5.16
CA TRP A 103 11.48 12.53 4.39
C TRP A 103 11.39 11.35 3.40
N ILE A 104 10.91 10.18 3.84
CA ILE A 104 10.66 9.03 2.95
C ILE A 104 9.61 9.38 1.90
N ARG A 105 8.53 10.06 2.28
CA ARG A 105 7.47 10.48 1.37
C ARG A 105 8.07 11.28 0.23
N VAL A 106 8.74 12.39 0.54
CA VAL A 106 9.33 13.31 -0.46
C VAL A 106 10.45 12.67 -1.27
N THR A 107 11.38 11.93 -0.64
CA THR A 107 12.62 11.50 -1.32
C THR A 107 12.56 10.12 -1.96
N LYS A 108 11.64 9.24 -1.53
CA LYS A 108 11.60 7.83 -1.96
C LYS A 108 10.27 7.39 -2.55
N THR A 109 9.16 8.04 -2.21
CA THR A 109 7.81 7.52 -2.55
C THR A 109 6.87 8.52 -3.23
N LEU A 110 7.34 9.74 -3.50
CA LEU A 110 6.61 10.79 -4.23
C LEU A 110 6.90 10.78 -5.73
N ASP A 111 7.66 9.80 -6.23
CA ASP A 111 7.78 9.60 -7.68
C ASP A 111 6.50 8.93 -8.20
N LEU A 112 5.72 9.63 -9.01
CA LEU A 112 4.43 9.16 -9.52
C LEU A 112 4.23 9.48 -11.01
N GLY A 113 5.32 9.77 -11.72
CA GLY A 113 5.29 10.13 -13.15
C GLY A 113 4.14 11.10 -13.49
N PRO A 114 3.15 10.68 -14.32
CA PRO A 114 2.02 11.54 -14.72
C PRO A 114 1.03 11.90 -13.60
N TYR A 115 1.06 11.20 -12.47
CA TYR A 115 0.15 11.40 -11.33
C TYR A 115 0.82 12.12 -10.15
N LEU A 116 1.94 12.83 -10.38
CA LEU A 116 2.63 13.60 -9.34
C LEU A 116 1.69 14.57 -8.59
N TRP A 117 0.78 15.23 -9.31
CA TRP A 117 -0.21 16.13 -8.69
C TRP A 117 -1.07 15.42 -7.63
N TYR A 118 -1.42 14.16 -7.87
CA TYR A 118 -2.22 13.34 -6.96
C TYR A 118 -1.39 12.98 -5.72
N GLY A 119 -0.13 12.57 -5.89
CA GLY A 119 0.77 12.33 -4.75
C GLY A 119 1.00 13.57 -3.90
N CYS A 120 1.25 14.72 -4.51
CA CYS A 120 1.42 15.98 -3.82
C CYS A 120 0.15 16.37 -3.05
N LEU A 121 -1.04 16.16 -3.64
CA LEU A 121 -2.31 16.37 -2.98
C LEU A 121 -2.47 15.47 -1.74
N ILE A 122 -2.18 14.17 -1.88
CA ILE A 122 -2.27 13.23 -0.75
C ILE A 122 -1.25 13.60 0.32
N LEU A 123 0.00 13.92 -0.04
CA LEU A 123 1.02 14.36 0.91
C LEU A 123 0.59 15.61 1.68
N ALA A 124 -0.01 16.59 1.00
CA ALA A 124 -0.55 17.78 1.67
C ALA A 124 -1.67 17.44 2.67
N ILE A 125 -2.52 16.46 2.35
CA ILE A 125 -3.60 15.99 3.23
C ILE A 125 -3.04 15.17 4.40
N GLU A 126 -2.00 14.37 4.19
CA GLU A 126 -1.26 13.66 5.25
C GLU A 126 -0.64 14.65 6.23
N MET A 127 0.03 15.70 5.73
CA MET A 127 0.58 16.78 6.54
C MET A 127 -0.52 17.53 7.30
N LEU A 128 -1.65 17.79 6.65
CA LEU A 128 -2.82 18.40 7.27
C LEU A 128 -3.34 17.54 8.44
N GLY A 129 -3.46 16.23 8.23
CA GLY A 129 -3.82 15.26 9.28
C GLY A 129 -2.82 15.23 10.43
N ALA A 130 -1.52 15.26 10.13
CA ALA A 130 -0.47 15.26 11.15
C ALA A 130 -0.60 16.44 12.12
N THR A 131 -1.04 17.62 11.67
CA THR A 131 -1.20 18.78 12.55
C THR A 131 -2.20 18.57 13.69
N THR A 132 -3.27 17.78 13.50
CA THR A 132 -4.24 17.50 14.58
C THR A 132 -3.67 16.53 15.60
N VAL A 133 -2.87 15.55 15.15
CA VAL A 133 -2.16 14.61 16.03
C VAL A 133 -1.07 15.34 16.82
N ILE A 134 -0.37 16.32 16.22
CA ILE A 134 0.58 17.18 16.94
C ILE A 134 -0.12 17.93 18.07
N LEU A 135 -1.25 18.59 17.78
CA LEU A 135 -2.02 19.33 18.77
C LEU A 135 -2.55 18.42 19.88
N TYR A 136 -2.95 17.19 19.55
CA TYR A 136 -3.36 16.21 20.55
C TYR A 136 -2.19 15.73 21.40
N GLY A 137 -1.05 15.37 20.78
CA GLY A 137 0.16 14.93 21.46
C GLY A 137 0.71 15.98 22.43
N LEU A 138 0.64 17.27 22.08
CA LEU A 138 0.99 18.37 22.99
C LEU A 138 0.18 18.36 24.29
N ASN A 139 -1.11 17.98 24.23
CA ASN A 139 -1.96 17.89 25.42
C ASN A 139 -1.59 16.69 26.32
N LEU A 140 -0.86 15.71 25.79
CA LEU A 140 -0.43 14.54 26.57
C LEU A 140 0.88 14.79 27.34
N VAL A 141 1.62 15.86 27.02
CA VAL A 141 2.96 16.12 27.60
C VAL A 141 2.88 16.57 29.05
N LEU A 142 1.86 17.35 29.40
CA LEU A 142 1.72 17.94 30.73
C LEU A 142 0.46 17.42 31.40
N ASP A 143 0.65 16.90 32.60
CA ASP A 143 -0.47 16.61 33.49
C ASP A 143 -0.59 17.75 34.50
N PRO A 144 -1.82 18.21 34.81
CA PRO A 144 -2.02 19.01 36.00
C PRO A 144 -1.69 18.14 37.21
N VAL A 145 -0.91 18.68 38.13
CA VAL A 145 -0.62 18.02 39.40
C VAL A 145 -1.88 18.10 40.26
N VAL A 146 -2.67 17.03 40.25
CA VAL A 146 -3.58 16.75 41.37
C VAL A 146 -2.72 16.10 42.45
N ALA A 147 -1.96 16.92 43.18
CA ALA A 147 -1.21 16.43 44.33
C ALA A 147 -2.23 15.87 45.33
N ASN A 148 -1.99 14.65 45.82
CA ASN A 148 -2.50 14.30 47.14
C ASN A 148 -1.95 15.36 48.10
N TYR A 149 -2.88 16.18 48.58
CA TYR A 149 -2.74 17.32 49.46
C TYR A 149 -1.61 17.16 50.49
N HIS A 150 -0.49 17.86 50.30
CA HIS A 150 0.41 18.28 51.39
C HIS A 150 1.06 19.63 51.03
N LEU A 151 1.24 20.45 52.08
CA LEU A 151 1.35 21.91 52.13
C LEU A 151 2.60 22.57 51.52
N GLY A 152 2.51 23.88 51.28
CA GLY A 152 3.62 24.82 51.03
C GLY A 152 3.13 26.28 51.02
N GLU A 153 3.76 27.14 51.81
CA GLU A 153 3.23 28.36 52.45
C GLU A 153 3.23 29.69 51.65
N ASP A 154 2.57 30.73 52.21
CA ASP A 154 2.60 32.14 51.79
C ASP A 154 3.90 32.82 52.24
N PRO A 155 4.67 33.50 51.36
CA PRO A 155 5.94 34.14 51.73
C PRO A 155 5.81 35.36 52.66
N SER A 156 4.59 35.85 52.90
CA SER A 156 4.31 36.95 53.83
C SER A 156 3.72 36.48 55.17
N ASN A 157 3.21 35.25 55.25
CA ASN A 157 2.73 34.65 56.51
C ASN A 157 2.60 33.11 56.37
N PRO A 158 3.66 32.36 56.71
CA PRO A 158 3.67 30.91 56.50
C PRO A 158 2.70 30.19 57.45
N GLY A 159 1.81 29.35 56.91
CA GLY A 159 0.97 28.45 57.71
C GLY A 159 -0.52 28.81 57.90
N LYS A 160 -1.08 29.79 57.19
CA LYS A 160 -2.55 30.07 57.23
C LYS A 160 -3.19 30.16 55.84
N PRO A 161 -4.34 29.48 55.58
CA PRO A 161 -5.12 29.73 54.37
C PRO A 161 -5.68 31.15 54.39
N ARG A 162 -5.67 31.86 53.25
CA ARG A 162 -6.68 32.88 52.99
C ARG A 162 -7.98 32.14 52.64
N THR A 163 -8.68 31.58 53.62
CA THR A 163 -10.05 31.08 53.41
C THR A 163 -10.96 32.28 53.14
N ARG A 164 -11.47 32.39 51.91
CA ARG A 164 -12.38 33.45 51.45
C ARG A 164 -13.80 32.94 51.19
N TYR A 165 -14.18 31.77 51.68
CA TYR A 165 -15.59 31.32 51.68
C TYR A 165 -16.38 32.09 52.76
N PRO A 166 -17.15 33.11 52.37
CA PRO A 166 -18.59 32.91 52.25
C PRO A 166 -19.07 33.46 50.90
N TYR A 167 -18.93 32.65 49.86
CA TYR A 167 -19.42 33.00 48.52
C TYR A 167 -20.95 32.93 48.47
N HIS A 168 -21.55 33.80 47.68
CA HIS A 168 -22.93 33.67 47.25
C HIS A 168 -22.96 33.13 45.81
N VAL A 169 -23.51 31.93 45.64
CA VAL A 169 -23.66 31.29 44.33
C VAL A 169 -25.04 31.56 43.73
N ARG A 170 -25.08 32.29 42.61
CA ARG A 170 -26.26 32.54 41.79
C ARG A 170 -26.37 31.42 40.74
N VAL A 171 -27.22 30.43 40.97
CA VAL A 171 -27.37 29.30 40.05
C VAL A 171 -28.38 29.68 38.96
N CYS A 172 -27.94 29.83 37.72
CA CYS A 172 -28.79 30.15 36.58
C CYS A 172 -29.16 28.86 35.81
N VAL A 173 -30.46 28.59 35.70
CA VAL A 173 -31.02 27.50 34.89
C VAL A 173 -31.82 28.10 33.73
N PRO A 174 -31.24 28.25 32.53
CA PRO A 174 -31.91 28.81 31.37
C PRO A 174 -32.89 27.79 30.77
N CYS A 175 -34.11 28.25 30.47
CA CYS A 175 -35.19 27.44 29.93
C CYS A 175 -35.97 28.21 28.85
N TYR A 176 -36.54 27.45 27.90
CA TYR A 176 -37.49 27.96 26.92
C TYR A 176 -38.68 27.01 26.69
N LYS A 177 -38.43 25.76 26.30
CA LYS A 177 -39.47 24.77 25.93
C LYS A 177 -39.41 23.49 26.75
N GLU A 178 -38.48 23.40 27.67
CA GLU A 178 -38.29 22.24 28.53
C GLU A 178 -39.47 22.07 29.48
N SER A 179 -39.83 20.82 29.75
CA SER A 179 -40.96 20.47 30.61
C SER A 179 -40.65 20.80 32.08
N LEU A 180 -41.70 21.02 32.87
CA LEU A 180 -41.57 21.24 34.31
C LEU A 180 -40.87 20.05 35.01
N GLU A 181 -41.02 18.85 34.49
CA GLU A 181 -40.40 17.64 35.04
C GLU A 181 -38.88 17.64 34.94
N ILE A 182 -38.34 17.96 33.76
CA ILE A 182 -36.90 18.07 33.54
C ILE A 182 -36.31 19.16 34.45
N LEU A 183 -37.01 20.30 34.54
CA LEU A 183 -36.60 21.42 35.38
C LEU A 183 -36.63 21.10 36.89
N ARG A 184 -37.62 20.32 37.34
CA ARG A 184 -37.72 19.87 38.74
C ARG A 184 -36.47 19.11 39.15
N ARG A 185 -35.99 18.18 38.33
CA ARG A 185 -34.79 17.38 38.61
C ARG A 185 -33.56 18.27 38.77
N THR A 186 -33.34 19.19 37.83
CA THR A 186 -32.19 20.12 37.81
C THR A 186 -32.21 21.10 38.97
N ILE A 187 -33.34 21.79 39.19
CA ILE A 187 -33.45 22.82 40.24
C ILE A 187 -33.31 22.20 41.61
N MET A 188 -33.96 21.06 41.84
CA MET A 188 -33.91 20.40 43.14
C MET A 188 -32.54 19.76 43.41
N ALA A 189 -31.85 19.25 42.39
CA ALA A 189 -30.47 18.79 42.54
C ALA A 189 -29.52 19.94 42.89
N ALA A 190 -29.66 21.11 42.25
CA ALA A 190 -28.90 22.30 42.61
C ALA A 190 -29.28 22.81 44.03
N TYR A 191 -30.54 22.65 44.44
CA TYR A 191 -31.05 22.97 45.78
C TYR A 191 -30.64 21.95 46.85
N ASP A 192 -30.36 20.70 46.50
CA ASP A 192 -29.96 19.67 47.47
C ASP A 192 -28.43 19.53 47.55
N ALA A 193 -27.68 20.13 46.60
CA ALA A 193 -26.22 20.12 46.60
C ALA A 193 -25.65 20.78 47.86
N THR A 194 -24.65 20.17 48.48
CA THR A 194 -24.09 20.64 49.76
C THR A 194 -23.18 21.84 49.51
N LEU A 195 -23.32 22.89 50.33
CA LEU A 195 -22.46 24.08 50.29
C LEU A 195 -21.38 23.99 51.40
N PRO A 196 -20.16 24.51 51.17
CA PRO A 196 -19.20 24.77 52.24
C PRO A 196 -19.81 25.68 53.32
N ALA A 197 -19.35 25.53 54.56
CA ALA A 197 -19.85 26.33 55.68
C ALA A 197 -19.73 27.84 55.39
N GLY A 198 -20.80 28.59 55.66
CA GLY A 198 -20.87 30.04 55.45
C GLY A 198 -21.19 30.50 54.02
N CYS A 199 -21.20 29.62 53.01
CA CYS A 199 -21.64 29.97 51.66
C CYS A 199 -23.17 29.96 51.54
N ALA A 200 -23.70 30.83 50.69
CA ALA A 200 -25.12 30.90 50.35
C ALA A 200 -25.33 30.58 48.87
N ARG A 201 -26.55 30.18 48.50
CA ARG A 201 -26.97 30.08 47.10
C ARG A 201 -28.35 30.67 46.89
N THR A 202 -28.60 31.12 45.66
CA THR A 202 -29.95 31.45 45.17
C THR A 202 -30.07 30.89 43.75
N ILE A 203 -31.16 30.18 43.47
CA ILE A 203 -31.39 29.52 42.19
C ILE A 203 -32.34 30.38 41.35
N TYR A 204 -31.98 30.66 40.12
CA TYR A 204 -32.74 31.46 39.17
C TYR A 204 -33.21 30.56 38.03
N LEU A 205 -34.52 30.36 37.92
CA LEU A 205 -35.14 29.76 36.74
C LEU A 205 -35.37 30.85 35.70
N CYS A 206 -34.57 30.86 34.64
CA CYS A 206 -34.61 31.89 33.59
C CYS A 206 -35.48 31.39 32.43
N ASP A 207 -36.78 31.67 32.46
CA ASP A 207 -37.75 31.13 31.49
C ASP A 207 -38.14 32.15 30.40
N ASP A 208 -37.57 31.98 29.20
CA ASP A 208 -37.96 32.73 28.00
C ASP A 208 -39.37 32.31 27.50
N GLY A 209 -39.88 31.15 27.93
CA GLY A 209 -41.17 30.59 27.53
C GLY A 209 -42.36 31.22 28.26
N LYS A 210 -42.11 31.86 29.42
CA LYS A 210 -43.11 32.51 30.28
C LYS A 210 -44.23 31.56 30.71
N ASP A 211 -43.92 30.31 31.05
CA ASP A 211 -44.91 29.31 31.40
C ASP A 211 -45.49 29.56 32.81
N PRO A 212 -46.81 29.85 32.93
CA PRO A 212 -47.45 30.09 34.22
C PRO A 212 -47.33 28.92 35.20
N LYS A 213 -47.26 27.67 34.70
CA LYS A 213 -47.10 26.47 35.53
C LYS A 213 -45.73 26.43 36.20
N LYS A 214 -44.68 26.83 35.48
CA LYS A 214 -43.31 26.92 36.02
C LYS A 214 -43.21 28.01 37.09
N ARG A 215 -43.81 29.18 36.83
CA ARG A 215 -43.88 30.28 37.80
C ARG A 215 -44.55 29.86 39.10
N LYS A 216 -45.76 29.30 39.02
CA LYS A 216 -46.51 28.83 40.19
C LYS A 216 -45.73 27.80 41.02
N TRP A 217 -44.98 26.91 40.35
CA TRP A 217 -44.16 25.93 41.05
C TRP A 217 -42.94 26.56 41.75
N VAL A 218 -42.25 27.51 41.12
CA VAL A 218 -41.14 28.23 41.74
C VAL A 218 -41.61 29.08 42.93
N ASP A 219 -42.77 29.75 42.81
CA ASP A 219 -43.34 30.56 43.89
C ASP A 219 -43.61 29.73 45.17
N ILE A 220 -43.87 28.41 45.04
CA ILE A 220 -44.07 27.48 46.18
C ILE A 220 -42.75 27.17 46.91
N LEU A 221 -41.59 27.23 46.22
CA LEU A 221 -40.30 26.86 46.80
C LEU A 221 -39.70 27.95 47.73
N GLY A 222 -40.30 29.15 47.76
CA GLY A 222 -39.88 30.25 48.63
C GLY A 222 -38.72 31.08 48.06
N SER A 223 -38.12 31.92 48.92
CA SER A 223 -37.16 32.96 48.52
C SER A 223 -35.84 32.46 47.94
N ASP A 224 -35.50 31.19 48.14
CA ASP A 224 -34.23 30.61 47.69
C ASP A 224 -34.23 30.26 46.18
N VAL A 225 -35.42 30.18 45.56
CA VAL A 225 -35.60 29.92 44.13
C VAL A 225 -36.40 31.06 43.52
N VAL A 226 -35.81 31.79 42.59
CA VAL A 226 -36.34 33.00 41.97
C VAL A 226 -36.73 32.71 40.52
N TYR A 227 -37.98 33.02 40.19
CA TYR A 227 -38.47 32.94 38.82
C TYR A 227 -38.10 34.22 38.06
N VAL A 228 -37.24 34.11 37.04
CA VAL A 228 -36.83 35.24 36.20
C VAL A 228 -37.52 35.14 34.85
N SER A 229 -38.31 36.15 34.52
CA SER A 229 -38.95 36.32 33.21
C SER A 229 -38.98 37.80 32.83
N GLY A 230 -39.29 38.11 31.58
CA GLY A 230 -39.41 39.50 31.10
C GLY A 230 -38.66 39.76 29.81
N ARG A 231 -37.62 38.98 29.51
CA ARG A 231 -36.96 38.98 28.20
C ARG A 231 -37.95 38.55 27.10
N LYS A 232 -37.90 39.24 25.96
CA LYS A 232 -38.67 38.89 24.75
C LYS A 232 -37.70 38.30 23.73
N ARG A 233 -37.75 36.98 23.54
CA ARG A 233 -36.94 36.26 22.55
C ARG A 233 -37.48 36.50 21.13
N PRO A 234 -36.75 37.19 20.22
CA PRO A 234 -37.21 37.38 18.85
C PRO A 234 -37.30 36.06 18.07
N PRO A 235 -38.23 35.92 17.12
CA PRO A 235 -38.29 34.76 16.24
C PRO A 235 -36.95 34.55 15.52
N GLY A 236 -36.37 33.35 15.66
CA GLY A 236 -35.08 33.01 15.04
C GLY A 236 -33.83 33.43 15.83
N GLU A 237 -33.97 33.96 17.05
CA GLU A 237 -32.82 34.26 17.92
C GLU A 237 -32.01 32.99 18.23
N MET A 238 -30.72 33.06 17.91
CA MET A 238 -29.76 31.96 18.03
C MET A 238 -29.30 31.72 19.49
N ASN A 239 -29.07 32.80 20.25
CA ASN A 239 -28.35 32.76 21.52
C ASN A 239 -29.29 32.93 22.73
N GLY A 240 -30.35 32.11 22.73
CA GLY A 240 -31.40 32.11 23.76
C GLY A 240 -30.83 31.97 25.18
N LYS A 241 -29.82 31.12 25.36
CA LYS A 241 -29.17 30.87 26.65
C LYS A 241 -28.34 32.06 27.13
N SER A 242 -27.38 32.54 26.32
CA SER A 242 -26.59 33.72 26.68
C SER A 242 -27.45 34.94 26.99
N GLY A 243 -28.49 35.20 26.20
CA GLY A 243 -29.36 36.33 26.49
C GLY A 243 -30.19 36.15 27.76
N ASN A 244 -30.53 34.91 28.15
CA ASN A 244 -31.17 34.61 29.43
C ASN A 244 -30.22 34.92 30.58
N ILE A 245 -28.97 34.44 30.49
CA ILE A 245 -27.92 34.68 31.48
C ILE A 245 -27.66 36.18 31.61
N ASN A 246 -27.50 36.90 30.50
CA ASN A 246 -27.26 38.34 30.50
C ASN A 246 -28.44 39.14 31.08
N ASN A 247 -29.67 38.74 30.79
CA ASN A 247 -30.86 39.37 31.38
C ASN A 247 -30.91 39.20 32.90
N VAL A 248 -30.52 38.03 33.42
CA VAL A 248 -30.42 37.82 34.87
C VAL A 248 -29.29 38.65 35.45
N CYS A 249 -28.12 38.65 34.81
CA CYS A 249 -26.97 39.44 35.25
C CYS A 249 -27.29 40.94 35.30
N SER A 250 -28.01 41.49 34.33
CA SER A 250 -28.38 42.91 34.32
C SER A 250 -29.40 43.29 35.40
N GLN A 251 -30.22 42.33 35.85
CA GLN A 251 -31.16 42.52 36.96
C GLN A 251 -30.46 42.42 38.32
N LEU A 252 -29.49 41.49 38.45
CA LEU A 252 -28.71 41.32 39.68
C LEU A 252 -27.65 42.41 39.86
N TYR A 253 -27.04 42.85 38.77
CA TYR A 253 -25.93 43.80 38.76
C TYR A 253 -26.20 44.90 37.72
N PRO A 254 -27.07 45.88 38.03
CA PRO A 254 -27.30 47.02 37.16
C PRO A 254 -25.99 47.77 36.83
N PRO A 255 -25.89 48.44 35.66
CA PRO A 255 -24.69 49.19 35.29
C PRO A 255 -24.26 50.18 36.39
N GLY A 256 -22.97 50.17 36.75
CA GLY A 256 -22.41 50.99 37.84
C GLY A 256 -22.41 50.33 39.21
N THR A 257 -23.01 49.15 39.37
CA THR A 257 -22.96 48.37 40.63
C THR A 257 -21.56 47.77 40.83
N VAL A 258 -20.95 48.00 41.99
CA VAL A 258 -19.71 47.31 42.38
C VAL A 258 -20.05 45.88 42.79
N VAL A 259 -19.64 44.91 41.98
CA VAL A 259 -19.91 43.49 42.25
C VAL A 259 -18.88 42.94 43.25
N PRO A 260 -19.33 42.39 44.40
CA PRO A 260 -18.43 41.79 45.37
C PRO A 260 -17.62 40.62 44.78
N GLY A 261 -16.36 40.49 45.19
CA GLY A 261 -15.47 39.41 44.73
C GLY A 261 -15.90 38.00 45.17
N ASN A 262 -16.85 37.90 46.11
CA ASN A 262 -17.43 36.65 46.61
C ASN A 262 -18.76 36.26 45.91
N GLU A 263 -19.20 36.97 44.86
CA GLU A 263 -20.35 36.58 44.05
C GLU A 263 -19.93 35.70 42.87
N LEU A 264 -20.56 34.53 42.74
CA LEU A 264 -20.33 33.57 41.66
C LEU A 264 -21.63 33.25 40.93
N ILE A 265 -21.55 33.02 39.62
CA ILE A 265 -22.66 32.51 38.82
C ILE A 265 -22.37 31.08 38.42
N CYS A 266 -23.27 30.16 38.73
CA CYS A 266 -23.23 28.76 38.30
C CYS A 266 -24.21 28.55 37.16
N ILE A 267 -23.81 27.86 36.09
CA ILE A 267 -24.67 27.63 34.92
C ILE A 267 -24.93 26.13 34.75
N PHE A 268 -26.21 25.76 34.90
CA PHE A 268 -26.71 24.42 34.57
C PHE A 268 -27.67 24.50 33.40
N ASP A 269 -27.51 23.62 32.40
CA ASP A 269 -28.56 23.42 31.41
C ASP A 269 -29.80 22.83 32.08
N ALA A 270 -30.97 23.05 31.48
CA ALA A 270 -32.25 22.67 32.06
C ALA A 270 -32.38 21.19 32.45
N ASP A 271 -31.56 20.31 31.88
CA ASP A 271 -31.51 18.85 32.11
C ASP A 271 -30.26 18.36 32.87
N GLN A 272 -29.51 19.24 33.52
CA GLN A 272 -28.32 18.85 34.29
C GLN A 272 -28.63 18.64 35.77
N VAL A 273 -28.41 17.43 36.25
CA VAL A 273 -28.60 17.03 37.64
C VAL A 273 -27.24 17.09 38.35
N ALA A 274 -27.07 18.07 39.23
CA ALA A 274 -25.85 18.24 40.02
C ALA A 274 -25.70 17.15 41.10
N SER A 275 -24.47 16.70 41.34
CA SER A 275 -24.13 15.86 42.47
C SER A 275 -24.16 16.64 43.78
N LYS A 276 -24.38 15.93 44.90
CA LYS A 276 -24.33 16.52 46.25
C LYS A 276 -23.01 17.24 46.54
N ASP A 277 -21.91 16.78 45.95
CA ASP A 277 -20.57 17.33 46.18
C ASP A 277 -20.20 18.45 45.20
N PHE A 278 -21.10 18.85 44.28
CA PHE A 278 -20.76 19.78 43.19
C PHE A 278 -20.12 21.07 43.71
N PHE A 279 -20.77 21.77 44.65
CA PHE A 279 -20.24 23.01 45.21
C PHE A 279 -19.09 22.77 46.20
N LEU A 280 -19.09 21.64 46.93
CA LEU A 280 -17.99 21.27 47.82
C LEU A 280 -16.66 21.11 47.08
N LYS A 281 -16.69 20.65 45.83
CA LYS A 281 -15.48 20.39 45.02
C LYS A 281 -15.11 21.54 44.08
N THR A 282 -16.08 22.36 43.67
CA THR A 282 -15.84 23.46 42.72
C THR A 282 -15.52 24.79 43.39
N LEU A 283 -16.21 25.15 44.47
CA LEU A 283 -16.00 26.42 45.16
C LEU A 283 -14.56 26.60 45.65
N PRO A 284 -13.93 25.60 46.33
CA PRO A 284 -12.53 25.62 46.77
C PRO A 284 -11.50 26.20 45.79
N LEU A 285 -11.75 26.02 44.50
CA LEU A 285 -10.82 26.36 43.43
C LEU A 285 -10.75 27.87 43.15
N PHE A 286 -11.72 28.64 43.63
CA PHE A 286 -11.70 30.11 43.54
C PHE A 286 -10.79 30.75 44.60
N ASP A 287 -10.56 30.12 45.75
CA ASP A 287 -9.65 30.65 46.80
C ASP A 287 -8.15 30.54 46.44
N GLY A 288 -7.82 29.92 45.30
CA GLY A 288 -6.47 29.83 44.77
C GLY A 288 -5.86 31.15 44.25
N GLY A 289 -6.66 32.22 44.12
CA GLY A 289 -6.23 33.53 43.65
C GLY A 289 -7.38 34.41 43.14
N ASP A 290 -7.20 35.74 43.16
CA ASP A 290 -8.19 36.71 42.66
C ASP A 290 -8.29 36.72 41.13
N ASP A 291 -7.44 35.95 40.45
CA ASP A 291 -7.33 35.82 39.00
C ASP A 291 -8.09 34.60 38.44
N VAL A 292 -8.61 33.70 39.29
CA VAL A 292 -9.43 32.56 38.85
C VAL A 292 -10.84 33.03 38.51
N GLY A 293 -11.16 33.14 37.22
CA GLY A 293 -12.45 33.61 36.72
C GLY A 293 -13.48 32.51 36.52
N MET A 294 -13.09 31.27 36.22
CA MET A 294 -14.03 30.18 35.91
C MET A 294 -13.52 28.81 36.35
N VAL A 295 -14.44 27.94 36.78
CA VAL A 295 -14.20 26.53 37.14
C VAL A 295 -15.18 25.66 36.36
N LEU A 296 -14.68 24.67 35.62
CA LEU A 296 -15.45 23.77 34.76
C LEU A 296 -15.37 22.32 35.25
N SER A 297 -16.51 21.64 35.33
CA SER A 297 -16.63 20.18 35.51
C SER A 297 -17.01 19.51 34.18
N PRO A 298 -16.55 18.27 33.91
CA PRO A 298 -16.98 17.48 32.76
C PRO A 298 -18.48 17.18 32.76
N GLN A 299 -18.97 16.79 31.58
CA GLN A 299 -20.34 16.38 31.34
C GLN A 299 -20.41 14.85 31.19
N CYS A 300 -21.37 14.22 31.86
CA CYS A 300 -21.73 12.82 31.63
C CYS A 300 -23.24 12.68 31.35
N PHE A 301 -23.65 11.51 30.86
CA PHE A 301 -25.03 11.25 30.44
C PHE A 301 -25.57 9.97 31.07
N HIS A 302 -26.80 10.00 31.59
CA HIS A 302 -27.40 8.83 32.26
C HIS A 302 -27.99 7.80 31.29
N ASN A 303 -28.35 8.22 30.07
CA ASN A 303 -29.02 7.40 29.06
C ASN A 303 -28.05 6.85 28.00
N LEU A 304 -26.75 6.83 28.28
CA LEU A 304 -25.71 6.41 27.35
C LEU A 304 -25.17 5.01 27.72
N ASN A 305 -25.18 4.08 26.75
CA ASN A 305 -24.40 2.86 26.85
C ASN A 305 -23.06 3.04 26.14
N LEU A 306 -21.97 3.03 26.93
CA LEU A 306 -20.60 3.27 26.48
C LEU A 306 -20.12 2.28 25.42
N HIS A 307 -20.63 1.04 25.42
CA HIS A 307 -20.24 0.01 24.45
C HIS A 307 -20.97 0.14 23.10
N THR A 308 -21.84 1.14 22.94
CA THR A 308 -22.62 1.38 21.72
C THR A 308 -22.58 2.84 21.25
N ASP A 309 -21.66 3.64 21.80
CA ASP A 309 -21.58 5.10 21.57
C ASP A 309 -20.90 5.46 20.23
N ILE A 310 -21.47 5.01 19.11
CA ILE A 310 -20.92 5.25 17.75
C ILE A 310 -20.82 6.74 17.37
N PHE A 311 -21.46 7.63 18.13
CA PHE A 311 -21.44 9.08 17.94
C PHE A 311 -20.56 9.82 18.95
N ASN A 312 -19.86 9.10 19.83
CA ASN A 312 -18.91 9.61 20.81
C ASN A 312 -19.49 10.71 21.71
N HIS A 313 -20.71 10.50 22.24
CA HIS A 313 -21.36 11.40 23.19
C HIS A 313 -20.59 11.50 24.51
N SER A 314 -20.09 10.37 25.02
CA SER A 314 -19.27 10.32 26.23
C SER A 314 -18.02 11.20 26.13
N ASN A 315 -17.44 11.29 24.93
CA ASN A 315 -16.30 12.13 24.60
C ASN A 315 -15.13 11.97 25.59
N VAL A 316 -14.88 10.72 26.00
CA VAL A 316 -13.81 10.33 26.94
C VAL A 316 -12.47 10.92 26.51
N HIS A 317 -12.17 10.87 25.20
CA HIS A 317 -10.97 11.46 24.61
C HIS A 317 -10.80 12.95 24.99
N PHE A 318 -11.88 13.74 24.98
CA PHE A 318 -11.83 15.16 25.32
C PHE A 318 -11.74 15.41 26.83
N TRP A 319 -12.57 14.75 27.63
CA TRP A 319 -12.65 15.01 29.07
C TRP A 319 -11.49 14.43 29.89
N GLU A 320 -11.07 13.20 29.60
CA GLU A 320 -10.06 12.50 30.39
C GLU A 320 -8.62 12.83 29.97
N TYR A 321 -8.41 13.26 28.71
CA TYR A 321 -7.08 13.42 28.13
C TYR A 321 -6.82 14.85 27.61
N MET A 322 -7.71 15.42 26.80
CA MET A 322 -7.47 16.77 26.25
C MET A 322 -7.63 17.87 27.30
N GLN A 323 -8.73 17.89 28.06
CA GLN A 323 -9.04 18.96 29.02
C GLN A 323 -8.03 19.08 30.18
N PRO A 324 -7.49 17.99 30.75
CA PRO A 324 -6.40 18.09 31.71
C PRO A 324 -5.14 18.75 31.14
N GLY A 325 -4.72 18.33 29.93
CA GLY A 325 -3.59 18.94 29.24
C GLY A 325 -3.84 20.40 28.88
N TYR A 326 -5.06 20.72 28.48
CA TYR A 326 -5.54 22.08 28.26
C TYR A 326 -5.41 22.94 29.53
N ASP A 327 -5.91 22.47 30.67
CA ASP A 327 -5.78 23.20 31.93
C ASP A 327 -4.30 23.37 32.32
N ALA A 328 -3.46 22.35 32.14
CA ALA A 328 -2.02 22.45 32.38
C ALA A 328 -1.35 23.53 31.52
N LEU A 329 -1.75 23.66 30.25
CA LEU A 329 -1.30 24.72 29.33
C LEU A 329 -1.98 26.07 29.55
N GLY A 330 -2.98 26.11 30.44
CA GLY A 330 -3.71 27.31 30.79
C GLY A 330 -4.75 27.77 29.79
N PHE A 331 -5.24 26.83 29.00
CA PHE A 331 -6.38 26.91 28.11
C PHE A 331 -7.56 26.13 28.71
N ILE A 332 -8.79 26.54 28.40
CA ILE A 332 -9.98 25.77 28.73
C ILE A 332 -10.91 25.81 27.52
N SER A 333 -11.47 24.65 27.17
CA SER A 333 -12.56 24.57 26.21
C SER A 333 -13.86 24.41 26.98
N CYS A 334 -14.54 25.51 27.30
CA CYS A 334 -15.81 25.44 28.04
C CYS A 334 -16.93 24.92 27.13
N THR A 335 -17.56 23.82 27.52
CA THR A 335 -18.62 23.15 26.73
C THR A 335 -20.01 23.38 27.32
N GLY A 336 -20.19 24.53 27.95
CA GLY A 336 -21.48 25.15 28.16
C GLY A 336 -22.32 24.75 29.35
N THR A 337 -21.95 23.76 30.14
CA THR A 337 -22.67 23.55 31.39
C THR A 337 -21.73 23.02 32.46
N ASN A 338 -22.21 22.91 33.69
CA ASN A 338 -21.44 22.41 34.83
C ASN A 338 -20.22 23.30 35.15
N PHE A 339 -20.38 24.62 35.02
CA PHE A 339 -19.31 25.58 35.32
C PHE A 339 -19.80 26.73 36.20
N LEU A 340 -18.86 27.27 36.97
CA LEU A 340 -19.02 28.49 37.75
C LEU A 340 -18.10 29.57 37.19
N VAL A 341 -18.56 30.81 37.22
CA VAL A 341 -17.78 31.99 36.80
C VAL A 341 -17.94 33.09 37.85
N ARG A 342 -16.86 33.83 38.14
CA ARG A 342 -16.99 35.01 39.01
C ARG A 342 -17.88 36.06 38.35
N SER A 343 -18.80 36.63 39.12
CA SER A 343 -19.75 37.62 38.59
C SER A 343 -19.03 38.85 38.03
N ASN A 344 -17.98 39.33 38.70
CA ASN A 344 -17.17 40.46 38.22
C ASN A 344 -16.43 40.12 36.91
N ALA A 345 -15.82 38.94 36.81
CA ALA A 345 -15.13 38.48 35.60
C ALA A 345 -16.10 38.36 34.41
N LEU A 346 -17.31 37.82 34.65
CA LEU A 346 -18.35 37.71 33.62
C LEU A 346 -18.79 39.08 33.11
N LEU A 347 -18.98 40.06 33.99
CA LEU A 347 -19.40 41.40 33.60
C LEU A 347 -18.27 42.19 32.91
N GLU A 348 -17.03 42.04 33.36
CA GLU A 348 -15.85 42.69 32.76
C GLU A 348 -15.67 42.29 31.28
N VAL A 349 -15.91 41.02 30.95
CA VAL A 349 -15.83 40.54 29.57
C VAL A 349 -17.06 40.88 28.72
N GLY A 350 -18.04 41.60 29.27
CA GLY A 350 -19.26 42.01 28.58
C GLY A 350 -20.42 41.02 28.66
N GLY A 351 -20.40 40.11 29.64
CA GLY A 351 -21.42 39.07 29.84
C GLY A 351 -21.19 37.81 29.02
N SER A 352 -22.20 36.93 29.01
CA SER A 352 -22.22 35.72 28.18
C SER A 352 -22.29 36.11 26.69
N PRO A 353 -21.36 35.63 25.83
CA PRO A 353 -21.32 36.01 24.42
C PRO A 353 -22.62 35.70 23.67
N THR A 354 -23.15 36.69 22.93
CA THR A 354 -24.40 36.57 22.14
C THR A 354 -24.15 36.60 20.63
N TRP A 355 -22.91 36.43 20.19
CA TRP A 355 -22.50 36.55 18.78
C TRP A 355 -22.07 35.21 18.14
N THR A 356 -22.13 34.09 18.89
CA THR A 356 -21.83 32.74 18.39
C THR A 356 -22.73 31.69 19.05
N LEU A 357 -23.02 30.60 18.33
CA LEU A 357 -23.73 29.40 18.81
C LEU A 357 -22.95 28.54 19.80
N THR A 358 -21.66 28.83 19.98
CA THR A 358 -20.80 28.21 21.00
C THR A 358 -20.33 29.29 21.95
N GLU A 359 -21.31 29.93 22.60
CA GLU A 359 -21.14 31.06 23.50
C GLU A 359 -20.16 30.77 24.64
N ASP A 360 -20.18 29.55 25.16
CA ASP A 360 -19.43 29.17 26.36
C ASP A 360 -17.94 29.02 26.06
N TYR A 361 -17.62 28.45 24.89
CA TYR A 361 -16.27 28.41 24.36
C TYR A 361 -15.72 29.83 24.15
N ALA A 362 -16.55 30.71 23.58
CA ALA A 362 -16.20 32.12 23.43
C ALA A 362 -16.01 32.83 24.78
N LEU A 363 -16.82 32.49 25.80
CA LEU A 363 -16.68 33.05 27.14
C LEU A 363 -15.32 32.70 27.74
N GLY A 364 -14.91 31.43 27.65
CA GLY A 364 -13.58 30.98 28.09
C GLY A 364 -12.45 31.76 27.39
N MET A 365 -12.59 32.03 26.08
CA MET A 365 -11.64 32.85 25.33
C MET A 365 -11.62 34.31 25.78
N GLN A 366 -12.78 34.93 26.01
CA GLN A 366 -12.85 36.31 26.49
C GLN A 366 -12.26 36.43 27.89
N LEU A 367 -12.59 35.52 28.81
CA LEU A 367 -11.98 35.49 30.14
C LEU A 367 -10.44 35.48 30.04
N LYS A 368 -9.89 34.60 29.19
CA LYS A 368 -8.44 34.56 28.96
C LYS A 368 -7.88 35.85 28.38
N LYS A 369 -8.59 36.50 27.46
CA LYS A 369 -8.23 37.78 26.83
C LYS A 369 -8.14 38.94 27.85
N TYR A 370 -8.94 38.88 28.91
CA TYR A 370 -8.94 39.86 30.00
C TYR A 370 -8.04 39.45 31.18
N GLY A 371 -7.25 38.39 31.03
CA GLY A 371 -6.28 37.95 32.06
C GLY A 371 -6.86 37.00 33.11
N TRP A 372 -8.14 36.64 33.00
CA TRP A 372 -8.75 35.66 33.90
C TRP A 372 -8.27 34.24 33.60
N HIS A 373 -8.03 33.48 34.66
CA HIS A 373 -7.65 32.09 34.61
C HIS A 373 -8.87 31.19 34.79
N CYS A 374 -8.95 30.14 33.97
CA CYS A 374 -9.96 29.11 34.09
C CYS A 374 -9.33 27.82 34.64
N ARG A 375 -10.10 27.02 35.38
CA ARG A 375 -9.69 25.74 35.97
C ARG A 375 -10.62 24.60 35.57
N TYR A 376 -10.06 23.39 35.50
CA TYR A 376 -10.80 22.17 35.18
C TYR A 376 -10.81 21.22 36.38
N VAL A 377 -12.00 20.70 36.73
CA VAL A 377 -12.18 19.69 37.76
C VAL A 377 -12.30 18.34 37.08
N GLN A 378 -11.36 17.42 37.33
CA GLN A 378 -11.37 16.07 36.74
C GLN A 378 -12.34 15.11 37.45
N GLU A 379 -13.57 15.57 37.68
CA GLU A 379 -14.62 14.76 38.31
C GLU A 379 -15.98 15.04 37.68
N TYR A 380 -16.76 14.00 37.41
CA TYR A 380 -18.11 14.12 36.85
C TYR A 380 -19.09 14.55 37.94
N LEU A 381 -19.26 15.86 38.12
CA LEU A 381 -20.08 16.43 39.20
C LEU A 381 -21.53 16.72 38.81
N ALA A 382 -21.92 16.52 37.55
CA ALA A 382 -23.29 16.65 37.10
C ALA A 382 -23.57 15.74 35.89
N ILE A 383 -24.78 15.23 35.82
CA ILE A 383 -25.23 14.27 34.81
C ILE A 383 -26.43 14.83 34.03
N GLY A 384 -26.40 14.70 32.71
CA GLY A 384 -27.49 15.14 31.83
C GLY A 384 -28.02 14.04 30.91
N GLU A 385 -28.71 14.46 29.85
CA GLU A 385 -29.33 13.56 28.87
C GLU A 385 -28.71 13.71 27.47
N ALA A 386 -28.23 12.59 26.90
CA ALA A 386 -27.70 12.54 25.54
C ALA A 386 -28.84 12.43 24.50
N PRO A 387 -28.67 12.94 23.27
CA PRO A 387 -29.66 12.74 22.22
C PRO A 387 -29.70 11.26 21.79
N ASP A 388 -30.91 10.71 21.68
CA ASP A 388 -31.20 9.31 21.34
C ASP A 388 -31.45 9.08 19.83
N GLN A 389 -31.83 10.13 19.10
CA GLN A 389 -32.12 10.10 17.67
C GLN A 389 -30.95 10.59 16.81
N ILE A 390 -30.62 9.86 15.74
CA ILE A 390 -29.55 10.17 14.77
C ILE A 390 -29.62 11.63 14.29
N ARG A 391 -30.83 12.10 13.95
CA ARG A 391 -31.07 13.47 13.51
C ARG A 391 -30.67 14.50 14.57
N ASN A 392 -30.98 14.25 15.83
CA ASN A 392 -30.64 15.12 16.95
C ASN A 392 -29.13 15.11 17.22
N CYS A 393 -28.46 13.96 17.08
CA CYS A 393 -27.00 13.85 17.15
C CYS A 393 -26.33 14.74 16.09
N TYR A 394 -26.73 14.63 14.81
CA TYR A 394 -26.20 15.46 13.73
C TYR A 394 -26.52 16.95 13.93
N GLN A 395 -27.71 17.30 14.41
CA GLN A 395 -28.07 18.69 14.70
C GLN A 395 -27.20 19.28 15.81
N GLN A 396 -26.98 18.55 16.90
CA GLN A 396 -26.12 18.97 18.01
C GLN A 396 -24.68 19.20 17.52
N ARG A 397 -24.08 18.23 16.82
CA ARG A 397 -22.73 18.35 16.25
C ARG A 397 -22.63 19.48 15.23
N SER A 398 -23.67 19.69 14.42
CA SER A 398 -23.72 20.79 13.46
C SER A 398 -23.74 22.16 14.15
N ARG A 399 -24.43 22.30 15.30
CA ARG A 399 -24.44 23.56 16.08
C ARG A 399 -23.05 23.89 16.60
N TRP A 400 -22.38 22.92 17.23
CA TRP A 400 -21.02 23.10 17.74
C TRP A 400 -20.05 23.51 16.64
N CYS A 401 -20.07 22.80 15.51
CA CYS A 401 -19.19 23.09 14.39
C CYS A 401 -19.43 24.49 13.80
N LYS A 402 -20.69 24.90 13.62
CA LYS A 402 -21.05 26.24 13.14
C LYS A 402 -20.60 27.35 14.11
N GLY A 403 -20.81 27.17 15.41
CA GLY A 403 -20.40 28.17 16.41
C GLY A 403 -18.89 28.39 16.41
N HIS A 404 -18.11 27.31 16.28
CA HIS A 404 -16.65 27.42 16.13
C HIS A 404 -16.28 28.20 14.86
N PHE A 405 -16.89 27.89 13.71
CA PHE A 405 -16.66 28.67 12.49
C PHE A 405 -17.08 30.14 12.60
N GLN A 406 -18.19 30.44 13.30
CA GLN A 406 -18.60 31.82 13.58
C GLN A 406 -17.53 32.58 14.38
N ILE A 407 -16.88 31.93 15.34
CA ILE A 407 -15.76 32.53 16.09
C ILE A 407 -14.57 32.81 15.17
N MET A 408 -14.19 31.84 14.33
CA MET A 408 -13.03 31.98 13.44
C MET A 408 -13.23 33.06 12.36
N PHE A 409 -14.40 33.10 11.73
CA PHE A 409 -14.68 34.00 10.61
C PHE A 409 -15.20 35.38 11.04
N ASN A 410 -15.42 35.60 12.33
CA ASN A 410 -15.72 36.94 12.83
C ASN A 410 -14.42 37.74 12.97
N TRP A 411 -14.22 38.74 12.12
CA TRP A 411 -13.00 39.58 12.13
C TRP A 411 -12.69 40.19 13.51
N MET A 412 -13.71 40.56 14.30
CA MET A 412 -13.52 41.17 15.63
C MET A 412 -13.17 40.14 16.71
N HIS A 413 -13.49 38.86 16.50
CA HIS A 413 -13.39 37.81 17.52
C HIS A 413 -12.54 36.61 17.11
N CYS A 414 -11.98 36.62 15.90
CA CYS A 414 -11.08 35.59 15.40
C CYS A 414 -9.89 35.43 16.35
N PRO A 415 -9.64 34.23 16.93
CA PRO A 415 -8.59 34.02 17.91
C PRO A 415 -7.20 34.42 17.39
N LEU A 416 -6.93 34.16 16.11
CA LEU A 416 -5.65 34.47 15.46
C LEU A 416 -5.36 35.98 15.38
N LEU A 417 -6.40 36.81 15.36
CA LEU A 417 -6.32 38.27 15.24
C LEU A 417 -6.35 38.99 16.60
N GLN A 418 -6.54 38.28 17.71
CA GLN A 418 -6.63 38.90 19.04
C GLN A 418 -5.25 39.25 19.61
N SER A 419 -4.88 40.53 19.60
CA SER A 419 -3.60 41.03 20.14
C SER A 419 -3.38 40.70 21.62
N LYS A 420 -4.45 40.73 22.42
CA LYS A 420 -4.44 40.41 23.86
C LYS A 420 -4.24 38.93 24.20
N LEU A 421 -4.35 38.01 23.23
CA LEU A 421 -4.02 36.60 23.42
C LEU A 421 -2.57 36.35 23.04
N SER A 422 -1.85 35.56 23.86
CA SER A 422 -0.51 35.09 23.52
C SER A 422 -0.54 34.16 22.30
N TRP A 423 0.56 34.08 21.54
CA TRP A 423 0.64 33.23 20.36
C TRP A 423 0.23 31.76 20.60
N PRO A 424 0.66 31.07 21.67
CA PRO A 424 0.18 29.72 21.98
C PRO A 424 -1.34 29.66 22.21
N MET A 425 -1.91 30.64 22.91
CA MET A 425 -3.35 30.71 23.14
C MET A 425 -4.14 30.96 21.84
N ARG A 426 -3.60 31.77 20.92
CA ARG A 426 -4.22 31.96 19.59
C ARG A 426 -4.33 30.64 18.84
N ILE A 427 -3.27 29.82 18.86
CA ILE A 427 -3.28 28.48 18.24
C ILE A 427 -4.27 27.55 18.95
N MET A 428 -4.26 27.49 20.29
CA MET A 428 -5.15 26.62 21.05
C MET A 428 -6.63 26.97 20.86
N TYR A 429 -7.00 28.27 20.91
CA TYR A 429 -8.38 28.70 20.65
C TYR A 429 -8.79 28.55 19.18
N SER A 430 -7.84 28.36 18.27
CA SER A 430 -8.10 28.01 16.86
C SER A 430 -8.15 26.50 16.60
N SER A 431 -7.62 25.67 17.50
CA SER A 431 -7.48 24.22 17.30
C SER A 431 -8.80 23.48 17.09
N GLY A 432 -9.86 23.87 17.80
CA GLY A 432 -11.19 23.27 17.64
C GLY A 432 -11.75 23.44 16.23
N VAL A 433 -11.64 24.63 15.66
CA VAL A 433 -12.04 24.92 14.27
C VAL A 433 -11.18 24.14 13.29
N TRP A 434 -9.87 24.14 13.53
CA TRP A 434 -8.92 23.43 12.69
C TRP A 434 -9.23 21.94 12.59
N SER A 435 -9.58 21.29 13.71
CA SER A 435 -9.98 19.88 13.73
C SER A 435 -11.19 19.58 12.82
N TYR A 436 -12.17 20.48 12.75
CA TYR A 436 -13.31 20.34 11.84
C TYR A 436 -12.92 20.53 10.38
N VAL A 437 -12.00 21.45 10.08
CA VAL A 437 -11.48 21.65 8.71
C VAL A 437 -10.71 20.42 8.25
N VAL A 438 -9.79 19.92 9.08
CA VAL A 438 -9.03 18.70 8.78
C VAL A 438 -9.97 17.52 8.59
N GLY A 439 -10.95 17.31 9.48
CA GLY A 439 -11.93 16.23 9.34
C GLY A 439 -12.84 16.36 8.12
N ALA A 440 -13.15 17.58 7.67
CA ALA A 440 -13.94 17.84 6.47
C ALA A 440 -13.18 17.50 5.16
N ILE A 441 -11.85 17.60 5.17
CA ILE A 441 -11.00 17.39 3.99
C ILE A 441 -10.40 15.98 3.99
N SER A 442 -9.72 15.58 5.07
CA SER A 442 -8.94 14.35 5.13
C SER A 442 -9.81 13.09 5.11
N THR A 443 -10.90 13.07 5.87
CA THR A 443 -11.80 11.91 6.00
C THR A 443 -12.37 11.44 4.66
N PRO A 444 -13.05 12.28 3.85
CA PRO A 444 -13.55 11.83 2.55
C PRO A 444 -12.42 11.42 1.60
N THR A 445 -11.26 12.08 1.66
CA THR A 445 -10.11 11.68 0.84
C THR A 445 -9.63 10.27 1.19
N PHE A 446 -9.40 9.96 2.46
CA PHE A 446 -8.95 8.63 2.89
C PHE A 446 -9.98 7.52 2.63
N ILE A 447 -11.28 7.84 2.57
CA ILE A 447 -12.33 6.90 2.14
C ILE A 447 -12.22 6.63 0.62
N ILE A 448 -11.89 7.64 -0.19
CA ILE A 448 -11.89 7.53 -1.66
C ILE A 448 -10.62 6.88 -2.21
N ILE A 449 -9.46 7.05 -1.58
CA ILE A 449 -8.17 6.50 -2.05
C ILE A 449 -8.24 5.02 -2.43
N PRO A 450 -8.71 4.08 -1.57
CA PRO A 450 -8.75 2.67 -1.95
C PRO A 450 -9.66 2.40 -3.16
N ALA A 451 -10.73 3.16 -3.34
CA ALA A 451 -11.55 3.07 -4.56
C ALA A 451 -10.80 3.58 -5.79
N VAL A 452 -10.11 4.73 -5.71
CA VAL A 452 -9.31 5.23 -6.84
C VAL A 452 -8.26 4.20 -7.27
N THR A 453 -7.60 3.59 -6.30
CA THR A 453 -6.60 2.55 -6.55
C THR A 453 -7.21 1.30 -7.18
N ILE A 454 -8.29 0.76 -6.62
CA ILE A 454 -8.91 -0.46 -7.14
C ILE A 454 -9.49 -0.23 -8.54
N TRP A 455 -10.14 0.89 -8.79
CA TRP A 455 -10.82 1.14 -10.06
C TRP A 455 -9.86 1.58 -11.17
N PHE A 456 -8.95 2.50 -10.87
CA PHE A 456 -8.08 3.13 -11.87
C PHE A 456 -6.62 2.67 -11.84
N GLY A 457 -6.20 1.88 -10.84
CA GLY A 457 -4.81 1.43 -10.72
C GLY A 457 -3.82 2.54 -10.35
N VAL A 458 -4.32 3.65 -9.77
CA VAL A 458 -3.49 4.79 -9.37
C VAL A 458 -3.19 4.71 -7.88
N PHE A 459 -1.90 4.72 -7.53
CA PHE A 459 -1.42 4.62 -6.15
C PHE A 459 -0.94 5.98 -5.63
N PRO A 460 -1.24 6.34 -4.38
CA PRO A 460 -0.78 7.61 -3.81
C PRO A 460 0.70 7.59 -3.39
N ILE A 461 1.30 6.39 -3.31
CA ILE A 461 2.67 6.14 -2.87
C ILE A 461 3.30 5.05 -3.74
N VAL A 462 4.61 5.14 -3.95
CA VAL A 462 5.41 4.01 -4.46
C VAL A 462 5.50 2.92 -3.40
N VAL A 463 5.20 1.66 -3.72
CA VAL A 463 5.44 0.53 -2.80
C VAL A 463 6.90 0.09 -2.90
N SER A 464 7.65 0.26 -1.81
CA SER A 464 9.07 -0.08 -1.70
C SER A 464 9.42 -0.50 -0.26
N ARG A 465 10.62 -1.04 -0.05
CA ARG A 465 11.14 -1.29 1.31
C ARG A 465 11.15 -0.05 2.21
N TRP A 466 11.43 1.12 1.64
CA TRP A 466 11.40 2.39 2.37
C TRP A 466 9.98 2.77 2.76
N THR A 467 9.01 2.50 1.88
CA THR A 467 7.59 2.71 2.15
C THR A 467 7.12 1.82 3.29
N ALA A 468 7.46 0.53 3.25
CA ALA A 468 7.13 -0.41 4.32
C ALA A 468 7.69 0.08 5.67
N LEU A 469 8.97 0.45 5.71
CA LEU A 469 9.61 0.97 6.93
C LEU A 469 8.98 2.28 7.43
N GLY A 470 8.83 3.27 6.53
CA GLY A 470 8.29 4.58 6.88
C GLY A 470 6.85 4.51 7.38
N VAL A 471 5.98 3.79 6.66
CA VAL A 471 4.58 3.58 7.06
C VAL A 471 4.49 2.80 8.36
N THR A 472 5.32 1.78 8.57
CA THR A 472 5.34 1.00 9.82
C THR A 472 5.60 1.90 11.02
N VAL A 473 6.73 2.62 11.00
CA VAL A 473 7.15 3.47 12.12
C VAL A 473 6.12 4.58 12.36
N TYR A 474 5.62 5.22 11.29
CA TYR A 474 4.62 6.27 11.39
C TYR A 474 3.27 5.78 11.91
N TYR A 475 2.80 4.64 11.42
CA TYR A 475 1.53 4.04 11.83
C TYR A 475 1.55 3.68 13.32
N PHE A 476 2.61 3.01 13.79
CA PHE A 476 2.73 2.67 15.22
C PHE A 476 2.81 3.92 16.09
N ALA A 477 3.66 4.89 15.73
CA ALA A 477 3.81 6.11 16.54
C ALA A 477 2.52 6.95 16.56
N THR A 478 1.78 7.02 15.44
CA THR A 478 0.47 7.68 15.38
C THR A 478 -0.55 7.00 16.29
N ASN A 479 -0.61 5.66 16.26
CA ASN A 479 -1.52 4.91 17.14
C ASN A 479 -1.12 5.01 18.62
N MET A 480 0.17 5.11 18.94
CA MET A 480 0.62 5.36 20.32
C MET A 480 0.10 6.68 20.87
N VAL A 481 0.01 7.73 20.05
CA VAL A 481 -0.57 9.01 20.45
C VAL A 481 -2.09 8.93 20.47
N LEU A 482 -2.73 8.50 19.37
CA LEU A 482 -4.19 8.49 19.23
C LEU A 482 -4.92 7.54 20.18
N TYR A 483 -4.28 6.46 20.59
CA TYR A 483 -4.81 5.49 21.56
C TYR A 483 -4.03 5.51 22.88
N TYR A 484 -3.38 6.64 23.20
CA TYR A 484 -2.79 6.84 24.51
C TYR A 484 -3.89 6.77 25.58
N VAL A 485 -3.80 5.79 26.48
CA VAL A 485 -4.76 5.62 27.57
C VAL A 485 -4.06 5.42 28.90
N ARG A 486 -4.63 5.99 29.96
CA ARG A 486 -4.24 5.70 31.36
C ARG A 486 -4.92 4.44 31.89
N SER A 487 -6.01 4.02 31.24
CA SER A 487 -6.82 2.85 31.58
C SER A 487 -7.26 2.14 30.31
N TYR A 488 -7.06 0.82 30.23
CA TYR A 488 -7.38 0.05 29.03
C TYR A 488 -8.89 0.06 28.69
N TYR A 489 -9.76 0.32 29.66
CA TYR A 489 -11.20 0.47 29.45
C TYR A 489 -11.55 1.66 28.54
N HIS A 490 -10.66 2.64 28.38
CA HIS A 490 -10.90 3.80 27.53
C HIS A 490 -10.57 3.53 26.04
N VAL A 491 -9.91 2.42 25.69
CA VAL A 491 -9.52 2.12 24.30
C VAL A 491 -10.73 2.08 23.37
N GLU A 492 -11.83 1.46 23.82
CA GLU A 492 -13.07 1.38 23.04
C GLU A 492 -13.70 2.76 22.80
N ALA A 493 -13.67 3.64 23.81
CA ALA A 493 -14.17 5.00 23.67
C ALA A 493 -13.31 5.86 22.71
N LEU A 494 -11.99 5.67 22.72
CA LEU A 494 -11.08 6.33 21.76
C LEU A 494 -11.32 5.82 20.34
N TRP A 495 -11.61 4.54 20.16
CA TRP A 495 -12.03 3.99 18.88
C TRP A 495 -13.37 4.59 18.40
N PHE A 496 -14.36 4.74 19.29
CA PHE A 496 -15.60 5.43 18.96
C PHE A 496 -15.41 6.90 18.57
N ALA A 497 -14.41 7.59 19.13
CA ALA A 497 -14.07 8.93 18.67
C ALA A 497 -13.63 8.95 17.20
N ASN A 498 -12.85 7.95 16.76
CA ASN A 498 -12.49 7.78 15.35
C ASN A 498 -13.72 7.43 14.48
N VAL A 499 -14.57 6.50 14.93
CA VAL A 499 -15.83 6.15 14.22
C VAL A 499 -16.71 7.38 14.05
N ALA A 500 -16.90 8.18 15.11
CA ALA A 500 -17.73 9.38 15.06
C ALA A 500 -17.17 10.42 14.07
N ASN A 501 -15.85 10.63 14.02
CA ASN A 501 -15.22 11.53 13.04
C ASN A 501 -15.47 11.06 11.58
N GLN A 502 -15.39 9.75 11.34
CA GLN A 502 -15.70 9.13 10.05
C GLN A 502 -17.18 9.26 9.65
N LEU A 503 -18.10 9.33 10.61
CA LEU A 503 -19.53 9.54 10.35
C LEU A 503 -19.89 11.02 10.16
N MET A 504 -19.15 11.93 10.80
CA MET A 504 -19.53 13.33 10.93
C MET A 504 -18.90 14.28 9.90
N TRP A 505 -17.96 13.81 9.07
CA TRP A 505 -17.24 14.67 8.10
C TRP A 505 -18.18 15.48 7.20
N TRP A 506 -19.28 14.88 6.73
CA TRP A 506 -20.25 15.59 5.89
C TRP A 506 -21.00 16.69 6.65
N THR A 507 -21.21 16.49 7.95
CA THR A 507 -21.76 17.52 8.83
C THR A 507 -20.78 18.69 8.96
N TYR A 508 -19.48 18.42 9.01
CA TYR A 508 -18.44 19.44 9.03
C TYR A 508 -18.37 20.20 7.70
N VAL A 509 -18.41 19.51 6.55
CA VAL A 509 -18.47 20.14 5.22
C VAL A 509 -19.69 21.07 5.09
N LYS A 510 -20.88 20.60 5.48
CA LYS A 510 -22.09 21.45 5.47
C LYS A 510 -22.00 22.64 6.41
N ALA A 511 -21.38 22.47 7.58
CA ALA A 511 -21.19 23.55 8.54
C ALA A 511 -20.21 24.60 7.99
N LEU A 512 -19.09 24.17 7.42
CA LEU A 512 -18.10 25.03 6.78
C LEU A 512 -18.72 25.82 5.62
N TRP A 513 -19.39 25.16 4.69
CA TRP A 513 -20.04 25.81 3.54
C TRP A 513 -21.06 26.87 3.98
N ARG A 514 -21.87 26.56 5.00
CA ARG A 514 -22.83 27.53 5.55
C ARG A 514 -22.16 28.69 6.27
N ALA A 515 -21.04 28.44 6.96
CA ALA A 515 -20.30 29.50 7.64
C ALA A 515 -19.63 30.43 6.63
N VAL A 516 -19.04 29.91 5.55
CA VAL A 516 -18.47 30.71 4.46
C VAL A 516 -19.55 31.54 3.77
N ASN A 517 -20.70 30.94 3.41
CA ASN A 517 -21.81 31.68 2.81
C ASN A 517 -22.41 32.74 3.75
N SER A 518 -22.27 32.58 5.06
CA SER A 518 -22.70 33.57 6.03
C SER A 518 -21.85 34.84 5.99
N ILE A 519 -20.58 34.74 5.57
CA ILE A 519 -19.71 35.89 5.30
C ILE A 519 -20.26 36.69 4.10
N CYS A 520 -20.83 35.99 3.11
CA CYS A 520 -21.46 36.58 1.93
C CYS A 520 -22.92 37.02 2.13
N GLY A 521 -23.38 37.20 3.38
CA GLY A 521 -24.69 37.79 3.70
C GLY A 521 -25.83 36.82 4.02
N SER A 522 -25.62 35.50 3.98
CA SER A 522 -26.66 34.52 4.36
C SER A 522 -26.79 34.35 5.87
N LYS A 523 -28.00 34.34 6.43
CA LYS A 523 -28.20 34.13 7.88
C LYS A 523 -28.11 32.64 8.27
N ILE A 524 -27.28 32.32 9.27
CA ILE A 524 -27.26 30.98 9.88
C ILE A 524 -28.54 30.81 10.71
N GLN A 525 -29.45 29.91 10.29
CA GLN A 525 -30.68 29.64 11.04
C GLN A 525 -30.45 28.63 12.18
N PHE A 526 -30.97 28.96 13.37
CA PHE A 526 -31.04 28.07 14.53
C PHE A 526 -32.31 27.21 14.48
N LYS A 527 -32.15 25.89 14.59
CA LYS A 527 -33.25 24.94 14.81
C LYS A 527 -33.02 24.24 16.15
N THR A 528 -34.03 24.29 17.03
CA THR A 528 -33.98 23.65 18.34
C THR A 528 -33.92 22.13 18.19
N THR A 529 -33.04 21.49 18.97
CA THR A 529 -33.06 20.04 19.15
C THR A 529 -34.33 19.68 19.91
N LEU A 530 -35.12 18.73 19.40
CA LEU A 530 -36.32 18.26 20.09
C LEU A 530 -35.87 17.26 21.16
N LYS A 531 -36.24 17.51 22.43
CA LYS A 531 -36.11 16.55 23.53
C LYS A 531 -37.47 15.88 23.69
N GLY A 532 -37.52 14.55 23.59
CA GLY A 532 -38.77 13.76 23.56
C GLY A 532 -38.88 12.88 22.31
N ALA A 533 -39.09 11.59 22.53
CA ALA A 533 -39.16 10.55 21.50
C ALA A 533 -40.52 10.55 20.78
N SER A 534 -40.51 10.47 19.44
CA SER A 534 -41.52 9.83 18.56
C SER A 534 -41.51 10.40 17.14
N MET A 535 -40.51 10.05 16.31
CA MET A 535 -40.74 9.99 14.86
C MET A 535 -40.02 8.79 14.25
N LEU A 536 -40.82 7.88 13.68
CA LEU A 536 -40.43 6.62 13.05
C LEU A 536 -39.43 6.81 11.88
N MET A 537 -38.55 5.82 11.78
CA MET A 537 -37.77 5.25 10.65
C MET A 537 -37.59 6.05 9.32
N ASN A 538 -38.62 6.70 8.77
CA ASN A 538 -38.55 7.41 7.48
C ASN A 538 -37.64 8.65 7.48
N SER A 539 -37.44 9.31 8.63
CA SER A 539 -36.54 10.46 8.73
C SER A 539 -35.06 10.08 8.81
N ALA A 540 -34.74 8.85 9.27
CA ALA A 540 -33.38 8.37 9.47
C ALA A 540 -32.66 8.08 8.15
N LEU A 541 -33.35 7.49 7.16
CA LEU A 541 -32.77 7.18 5.84
C LEU A 541 -32.27 8.43 5.12
N ARG A 542 -33.02 9.55 5.21
CA ARG A 542 -32.61 10.84 4.62
C ARG A 542 -31.36 11.42 5.28
N ASP A 543 -31.14 11.16 6.56
CA ASP A 543 -29.97 11.65 7.28
C ASP A 543 -28.76 10.68 7.16
N LEU A 544 -28.97 9.47 6.65
CA LEU A 544 -27.95 8.42 6.46
C LEU A 544 -27.44 8.25 5.01
N TRP A 545 -27.90 9.05 4.06
CA TRP A 545 -27.54 8.88 2.65
C TRP A 545 -26.02 8.91 2.41
N MET A 546 -25.26 9.72 3.17
CA MET A 546 -23.81 9.82 3.00
C MET A 546 -23.07 8.60 3.58
N PRO A 547 -23.31 8.16 4.84
CA PRO A 547 -22.84 6.86 5.30
C PRO A 547 -23.23 5.71 4.35
N GLY A 548 -24.47 5.71 3.85
CA GLY A 548 -24.92 4.72 2.86
C GLY A 548 -24.10 4.74 1.58
N LEU A 549 -23.88 5.92 0.98
CA LEU A 549 -23.05 6.08 -0.22
C LEU A 549 -21.62 5.58 0.01
N CYS A 550 -20.99 5.94 1.13
CA CYS A 550 -19.66 5.46 1.48
C CYS A 550 -19.62 3.94 1.62
N PHE A 551 -20.60 3.33 2.29
CA PHE A 551 -20.66 1.88 2.46
C PHE A 551 -20.79 1.15 1.11
N PHE A 552 -21.73 1.55 0.26
CA PHE A 552 -21.93 0.90 -1.04
C PHE A 552 -20.77 1.12 -2.00
N LEU A 553 -20.12 2.29 -1.97
CA LEU A 553 -18.89 2.55 -2.74
C LEU A 553 -17.75 1.61 -2.32
N MET A 554 -17.53 1.45 -1.01
CA MET A 554 -16.51 0.54 -0.48
C MET A 554 -16.85 -0.91 -0.79
N LEU A 555 -18.11 -1.33 -0.64
CA LEU A 555 -18.55 -2.68 -1.00
C LEU A 555 -18.34 -2.99 -2.48
N ALA A 556 -18.74 -2.09 -3.38
CA ALA A 556 -18.51 -2.24 -4.81
C ALA A 556 -17.01 -2.30 -5.13
N SER A 557 -16.19 -1.49 -4.46
CA SER A 557 -14.73 -1.50 -4.64
C SER A 557 -14.11 -2.82 -4.15
N ILE A 558 -14.53 -3.36 -3.01
CA ILE A 558 -14.06 -4.65 -2.50
C ILE A 558 -14.39 -5.77 -3.50
N ILE A 559 -15.61 -5.82 -4.01
CA ILE A 559 -16.04 -6.82 -5.02
C ILE A 559 -15.18 -6.70 -6.29
N THR A 560 -15.02 -5.49 -6.84
CA THR A 560 -14.16 -5.23 -8.00
C THR A 560 -12.71 -5.65 -7.73
N GLY A 561 -12.20 -5.41 -6.53
CA GLY A 561 -10.86 -5.82 -6.12
C GLY A 561 -10.68 -7.34 -6.16
N PHE A 562 -11.63 -8.10 -5.61
CA PHE A 562 -11.59 -9.56 -5.66
C PHE A 562 -11.73 -10.11 -7.09
N VAL A 563 -12.58 -9.51 -7.92
CA VAL A 563 -12.68 -9.87 -9.34
C VAL A 563 -11.35 -9.65 -10.06
N LYS A 564 -10.68 -8.51 -9.83
CA LYS A 564 -9.35 -8.22 -10.39
C LYS A 564 -8.27 -9.20 -9.89
N LEU A 565 -8.33 -9.63 -8.63
CA LEU A 565 -7.43 -10.65 -8.11
C LEU A 565 -7.66 -12.03 -8.77
N ALA A 566 -8.91 -12.39 -9.05
CA ALA A 566 -9.25 -13.67 -9.67
C ALA A 566 -8.87 -13.76 -11.15
N GLN A 567 -8.69 -12.63 -11.86
CA GLN A 567 -8.45 -12.58 -13.31
C GLN A 567 -6.97 -12.61 -13.75
N GLY A 568 -6.00 -12.82 -12.85
CA GLY A 568 -4.57 -12.83 -13.19
C GLY A 568 -3.91 -11.44 -13.15
N PRO A 569 -2.57 -11.33 -13.25
CA PRO A 569 -1.81 -10.57 -12.27
C PRO A 569 -1.71 -9.11 -12.66
N THR A 570 -2.62 -8.30 -12.10
CA THR A 570 -2.27 -6.93 -11.75
C THR A 570 -1.71 -6.98 -10.36
N LEU A 571 -0.41 -6.76 -10.18
CA LEU A 571 0.20 -6.31 -8.91
C LEU A 571 -0.60 -6.73 -7.67
N ALA A 572 -0.59 -8.03 -7.32
CA ALA A 572 -1.47 -8.58 -6.29
C ALA A 572 -1.34 -7.79 -4.97
N SER A 573 -0.15 -7.23 -4.71
CA SER A 573 0.16 -6.60 -3.45
C SER A 573 -0.51 -5.27 -3.15
N PRO A 574 -0.44 -4.23 -4.00
CA PRO A 574 -1.09 -2.96 -3.70
C PRO A 574 -2.61 -3.08 -3.80
N LEU A 575 -3.10 -4.03 -4.60
CA LEU A 575 -4.53 -4.36 -4.71
C LEU A 575 -5.07 -4.97 -3.41
N ILE A 576 -4.39 -5.97 -2.83
CA ILE A 576 -4.79 -6.57 -1.54
C ILE A 576 -4.77 -5.51 -0.43
N ILE A 577 -3.74 -4.68 -0.36
CA ILE A 577 -3.65 -3.58 0.62
C ILE A 577 -4.85 -2.63 0.48
N SER A 578 -5.24 -2.29 -0.76
CA SER A 578 -6.38 -1.41 -1.02
C SER A 578 -7.72 -2.05 -0.67
N ILE A 579 -7.87 -3.37 -0.85
CA ILE A 579 -9.07 -4.12 -0.44
C ILE A 579 -9.21 -4.11 1.09
N LEU A 580 -8.11 -4.36 1.82
CA LEU A 580 -8.11 -4.27 3.29
C LEU A 580 -8.44 -2.86 3.78
N TRP A 581 -7.89 -1.84 3.12
CA TRP A 581 -8.24 -0.45 3.44
C TRP A 581 -9.72 -0.15 3.17
N ALA A 582 -10.25 -0.57 2.01
CA ALA A 582 -11.69 -0.42 1.71
C ALA A 582 -12.57 -1.12 2.76
N PHE A 583 -12.15 -2.29 3.24
CA PHE A 583 -12.84 -3.00 4.33
C PHE A 583 -12.88 -2.18 5.61
N VAL A 584 -11.75 -1.61 6.05
CA VAL A 584 -11.69 -0.74 7.24
C VAL A 584 -12.56 0.51 7.06
N ALA A 585 -12.53 1.13 5.88
CA ALA A 585 -13.34 2.30 5.55
C ALA A 585 -14.86 2.00 5.54
N ALA A 586 -15.25 0.76 5.29
CA ALA A 586 -16.66 0.33 5.32
C ALA A 586 -17.22 0.13 6.73
N ILE A 587 -16.38 -0.04 7.76
CA ILE A 587 -16.82 -0.36 9.14
C ILE A 587 -17.71 0.74 9.74
N SER A 588 -17.22 1.98 9.79
CA SER A 588 -17.97 3.10 10.38
C SER A 588 -19.34 3.30 9.73
N PRO A 589 -19.45 3.43 8.39
CA PRO A 589 -20.76 3.60 7.76
C PRO A 589 -21.66 2.36 7.91
N PHE A 590 -21.10 1.14 7.93
CA PHE A 590 -21.86 -0.07 8.24
C PHE A 590 -22.49 -0.02 9.64
N LEU A 591 -21.72 0.37 10.66
CA LEU A 591 -22.23 0.50 12.04
C LEU A 591 -23.33 1.54 12.14
N ALA A 592 -23.24 2.65 11.42
CA ALA A 592 -24.30 3.66 11.37
C ALA A 592 -25.59 3.13 10.71
N LEU A 593 -25.47 2.34 9.64
CA LEU A 593 -26.61 1.67 9.01
C LEU A 593 -27.24 0.66 9.99
N TYR A 594 -26.43 -0.19 10.62
CA TYR A 594 -26.89 -1.19 11.59
C TYR A 594 -27.60 -0.55 12.79
N TYR A 595 -27.02 0.52 13.36
CA TYR A 595 -27.61 1.30 14.46
C TYR A 595 -28.98 1.88 14.10
N ALA A 596 -29.18 2.21 12.83
CA ALA A 596 -30.41 2.82 12.35
C ALA A 596 -31.52 1.81 11.99
N THR A 597 -31.16 0.63 11.50
CA THR A 597 -32.12 -0.31 10.87
C THR A 597 -32.36 -1.59 11.65
N ILE A 598 -31.39 -2.07 12.45
CA ILE A 598 -31.44 -3.42 13.04
C ILE A 598 -31.62 -3.36 14.55
N ALA A 599 -30.63 -2.89 15.31
CA ALA A 599 -30.66 -2.96 16.77
C ALA A 599 -29.75 -1.92 17.44
N ARG A 600 -30.16 -1.45 18.63
CA ARG A 600 -29.41 -0.53 19.51
C ARG A 600 -28.99 -1.15 20.85
N GLY A 601 -29.12 -2.48 20.97
CA GLY A 601 -28.93 -3.24 22.21
C GLY A 601 -27.63 -4.07 22.26
N PRO A 602 -27.61 -5.19 23.00
CA PRO A 602 -26.40 -6.03 23.18
C PRO A 602 -25.77 -6.53 21.87
N SER A 603 -26.56 -6.76 20.83
CA SER A 603 -26.05 -7.18 19.52
C SER A 603 -25.15 -6.13 18.86
N LEU A 604 -25.47 -4.85 19.01
CA LEU A 604 -24.64 -3.75 18.53
C LEU A 604 -23.33 -3.67 19.32
N ALA A 605 -23.37 -3.84 20.65
CA ALA A 605 -22.17 -3.84 21.48
C ALA A 605 -21.20 -4.96 21.07
N TRP A 606 -21.72 -6.17 20.83
CA TRP A 606 -20.93 -7.29 20.33
C TRP A 606 -20.33 -7.01 18.94
N LEU A 607 -21.14 -6.45 18.03
CA LEU A 607 -20.70 -6.07 16.69
C LEU A 607 -19.62 -4.98 16.72
N CYS A 608 -19.78 -3.94 17.55
CA CYS A 608 -18.78 -2.88 17.73
C CYS A 608 -17.43 -3.45 18.18
N ARG A 609 -17.42 -4.39 19.14
CA ARG A 609 -16.18 -5.04 19.59
C ARG A 609 -15.50 -5.85 18.48
N ILE A 610 -16.27 -6.59 17.69
CA ILE A 610 -15.74 -7.31 16.52
C ILE A 610 -15.16 -6.34 15.50
N CYS A 611 -15.91 -5.31 15.14
CA CYS A 611 -15.47 -4.29 14.20
C CYS A 611 -14.20 -3.56 14.68
N MET A 612 -14.09 -3.28 15.98
CA MET A 612 -12.88 -2.72 16.58
C MET A 612 -11.69 -3.66 16.40
N ILE A 613 -11.81 -4.92 16.80
CA ILE A 613 -10.73 -5.93 16.65
C ILE A 613 -10.34 -6.07 15.18
N LEU A 614 -11.32 -6.20 14.27
CA LEU A 614 -11.07 -6.31 12.84
C LEU A 614 -10.37 -5.07 12.28
N SER A 615 -10.70 -3.87 12.74
CA SER A 615 -10.04 -2.64 12.29
C SER A 615 -8.55 -2.60 12.66
N PHE A 616 -8.19 -3.07 13.87
CA PHE A 616 -6.79 -3.19 14.28
C PHE A 616 -6.06 -4.31 13.55
N LEU A 617 -6.67 -5.49 13.42
CA LEU A 617 -6.08 -6.62 12.70
C LEU A 617 -5.84 -6.29 11.22
N ALA A 618 -6.79 -5.61 10.56
CA ALA A 618 -6.63 -5.17 9.18
C ALA A 618 -5.49 -4.15 9.02
N GLY A 619 -5.31 -3.24 9.98
CA GLY A 619 -4.19 -2.31 10.00
C GLY A 619 -2.84 -3.01 10.12
N ILE A 620 -2.72 -3.97 11.06
CA ILE A 620 -1.51 -4.79 11.23
C ILE A 620 -1.25 -5.63 9.97
N ALA A 621 -2.28 -6.28 9.43
CA ALA A 621 -2.17 -7.08 8.22
C ALA A 621 -1.70 -6.24 7.03
N ALA A 622 -2.24 -5.03 6.84
CA ALA A 622 -1.80 -4.13 5.77
C ALA A 622 -0.31 -3.76 5.89
N VAL A 623 0.18 -3.48 7.10
CA VAL A 623 1.60 -3.21 7.35
C VAL A 623 2.46 -4.43 7.07
N LEU A 624 2.09 -5.61 7.57
CA LEU A 624 2.83 -6.86 7.32
C LEU A 624 2.86 -7.21 5.83
N LEU A 625 1.77 -6.99 5.10
CA LEU A 625 1.71 -7.22 3.66
C LEU A 625 2.65 -6.28 2.90
N MET A 626 2.85 -5.03 3.33
CA MET A 626 3.87 -4.16 2.73
C MET A 626 5.29 -4.73 2.86
N TRP A 627 5.58 -5.45 3.96
CA TRP A 627 6.87 -6.12 4.17
C TRP A 627 7.01 -7.44 3.41
N VAL A 628 5.92 -8.19 3.25
CA VAL A 628 5.92 -9.47 2.51
C VAL A 628 5.97 -9.24 1.00
N LEU A 629 5.46 -8.10 0.54
CA LEU A 629 5.14 -7.90 -0.87
C LEU A 629 5.91 -6.76 -1.57
N TYR A 630 6.95 -6.20 -0.95
CA TYR A 630 7.82 -5.28 -1.68
C TYR A 630 8.60 -6.03 -2.76
N PRO A 631 8.94 -5.38 -3.89
CA PRO A 631 9.47 -6.10 -5.04
C PRO A 631 10.85 -6.69 -4.76
N ILE A 632 11.03 -7.98 -5.07
CA ILE A 632 12.33 -8.64 -5.03
C ILE A 632 13.22 -7.97 -6.08
N HIS A 633 14.39 -7.48 -5.68
CA HIS A 633 15.39 -6.99 -6.61
C HIS A 633 16.15 -8.18 -7.20
N TYR A 634 16.25 -8.27 -8.52
CA TYR A 634 17.06 -9.29 -9.19
C TYR A 634 18.34 -8.66 -9.71
N ASP A 635 19.45 -9.36 -9.54
CA ASP A 635 20.75 -8.94 -10.05
C ASP A 635 20.93 -9.46 -11.49
N TYR A 636 20.65 -8.58 -12.45
CA TYR A 636 20.83 -8.87 -13.87
C TYR A 636 22.31 -9.06 -14.23
N SER A 637 23.25 -8.44 -13.50
CA SER A 637 24.68 -8.58 -13.75
C SER A 637 25.17 -9.98 -13.40
N THR A 638 24.77 -10.50 -12.24
CA THR A 638 25.07 -11.89 -11.85
C THR A 638 24.43 -12.89 -12.81
N SER A 639 23.15 -12.69 -13.16
CA SER A 639 22.46 -13.53 -14.14
C SER A 639 23.21 -13.53 -15.49
N LEU A 640 23.62 -12.36 -15.98
CA LEU A 640 24.35 -12.23 -17.24
C LEU A 640 25.67 -13.03 -17.24
N LYS A 641 26.48 -12.92 -16.19
CA LYS A 641 27.71 -13.73 -16.05
C LYS A 641 27.43 -15.23 -16.06
N MET A 642 26.37 -15.66 -15.38
CA MET A 642 25.98 -17.07 -15.36
C MET A 642 25.56 -17.59 -16.73
N THR A 643 24.93 -16.78 -17.58
CA THR A 643 24.66 -17.21 -18.98
C THR A 643 25.94 -17.44 -19.78
N ASN A 644 27.03 -16.69 -19.53
CA ASN A 644 28.33 -17.00 -20.13
C ASN A 644 28.92 -18.31 -19.59
N ALA A 645 28.72 -18.61 -18.30
CA ALA A 645 29.13 -19.89 -17.72
C ALA A 645 28.38 -21.07 -18.36
N PHE A 646 27.09 -20.90 -18.69
CA PHE A 646 26.34 -21.90 -19.46
C PHE A 646 27.01 -22.18 -20.81
N TYR A 647 27.31 -21.16 -21.62
CA TYR A 647 28.00 -21.37 -22.90
C TYR A 647 29.36 -22.03 -22.74
N ASN A 648 30.14 -21.65 -21.72
CA ASN A 648 31.41 -22.30 -21.41
C ASN A 648 31.22 -23.79 -21.09
N SER A 649 30.14 -24.12 -20.37
CA SER A 649 29.82 -25.49 -19.99
C SER A 649 29.35 -26.38 -21.15
N GLN A 650 29.00 -25.78 -22.29
CA GLN A 650 28.65 -26.49 -23.52
C GLN A 650 29.84 -26.68 -24.48
N ARG A 651 31.00 -26.04 -24.23
CA ARG A 651 32.16 -26.07 -25.15
C ARG A 651 32.75 -27.46 -25.28
N VAL A 652 33.15 -27.87 -26.48
CA VAL A 652 33.89 -29.12 -26.74
C VAL A 652 35.08 -28.83 -27.65
N GLY A 653 35.98 -29.79 -27.84
CA GLY A 653 37.30 -29.57 -28.44
C GLY A 653 38.38 -29.35 -27.38
N LEU A 654 39.48 -28.73 -27.78
CA LEU A 654 40.54 -28.31 -26.87
C LEU A 654 40.08 -27.07 -26.09
N LEU A 655 39.70 -27.24 -24.83
CA LEU A 655 39.25 -26.14 -23.98
C LEU A 655 40.40 -25.17 -23.70
N PRO A 656 40.12 -23.86 -23.57
CA PRO A 656 41.17 -22.88 -23.32
C PRO A 656 41.69 -23.01 -21.89
N ALA A 657 42.94 -22.57 -21.65
CA ALA A 657 43.61 -22.69 -20.36
C ALA A 657 42.89 -21.96 -19.21
N ASP A 658 42.09 -20.95 -19.53
CA ASP A 658 41.27 -20.16 -18.61
C ASP A 658 39.82 -20.69 -18.49
N ASN A 659 39.56 -21.94 -18.89
CA ASN A 659 38.24 -22.58 -18.73
C ASN A 659 37.77 -22.51 -17.26
N ASN A 660 36.66 -21.82 -17.03
CA ASN A 660 36.09 -21.58 -15.70
C ASN A 660 35.06 -22.64 -15.26
N ILE A 661 34.90 -23.73 -16.03
CA ILE A 661 34.00 -24.83 -15.72
C ILE A 661 34.80 -26.05 -15.26
N PRO A 662 34.95 -26.29 -13.94
CA PRO A 662 35.93 -27.25 -13.40
C PRO A 662 35.59 -28.71 -13.69
N TRP A 663 34.33 -29.01 -13.99
CA TRP A 663 33.84 -30.37 -14.29
C TRP A 663 33.81 -30.69 -15.79
N ARG A 664 34.24 -29.76 -16.66
CA ARG A 664 34.42 -29.99 -18.10
C ARG A 664 35.89 -30.16 -18.45
N SER A 665 36.19 -30.97 -19.46
CA SER A 665 37.55 -31.18 -19.96
C SER A 665 37.56 -31.31 -21.48
N ASN A 666 38.76 -31.49 -22.05
CA ASN A 666 38.92 -31.67 -23.49
C ASN A 666 38.10 -32.87 -23.97
N ALA A 667 37.26 -32.65 -24.97
CA ALA A 667 36.36 -33.67 -25.52
C ALA A 667 36.30 -33.56 -27.04
N LEU A 668 35.97 -34.66 -27.73
CA LEU A 668 35.71 -34.66 -29.18
C LEU A 668 36.86 -34.08 -30.03
N LEU A 669 38.11 -34.43 -29.71
CA LEU A 669 39.34 -33.86 -30.29
C LEU A 669 39.69 -34.35 -31.71
N TYR A 670 38.91 -35.27 -32.27
CA TYR A 670 39.23 -35.96 -33.52
C TYR A 670 38.11 -35.86 -34.56
N GLU A 671 37.20 -34.90 -34.39
CA GLU A 671 36.13 -34.64 -35.36
C GLU A 671 36.70 -33.96 -36.60
N THR A 672 36.58 -34.64 -37.74
CA THR A 672 37.05 -34.17 -39.05
C THR A 672 35.89 -34.04 -40.04
N GLY A 673 35.97 -33.06 -40.93
CA GLY A 673 35.00 -32.78 -42.00
C GLY A 673 35.46 -33.28 -43.37
N PRO A 674 34.85 -32.74 -44.45
CA PRO A 674 35.28 -33.00 -45.82
C PRO A 674 36.79 -32.74 -46.00
N ASP A 675 37.45 -33.61 -46.76
CA ASP A 675 38.89 -33.56 -47.06
C ASP A 675 39.81 -33.59 -45.82
N GLY A 676 39.30 -34.09 -44.68
CA GLY A 676 40.07 -34.18 -43.43
C GLY A 676 40.19 -32.86 -42.67
N ASN A 677 39.41 -31.84 -43.04
CA ASN A 677 39.42 -30.54 -42.37
C ASN A 677 39.02 -30.66 -40.89
N ASP A 678 39.60 -29.82 -40.04
CA ASP A 678 39.33 -29.81 -38.61
C ASP A 678 37.91 -29.30 -38.32
N LEU A 679 37.08 -30.13 -37.65
CA LEU A 679 35.76 -29.75 -37.14
C LEU A 679 35.71 -29.70 -35.61
N THR A 680 36.83 -29.77 -34.90
CA THR A 680 36.88 -29.64 -33.44
C THR A 680 36.45 -28.24 -32.97
N GLY A 681 35.99 -28.13 -31.72
CA GLY A 681 35.44 -26.88 -31.19
C GLY A 681 33.91 -26.84 -31.24
N GLY A 682 33.36 -25.66 -30.99
CA GLY A 682 31.91 -25.43 -30.98
C GLY A 682 31.25 -25.85 -29.67
N TRP A 683 29.91 -25.91 -29.71
CA TRP A 683 29.08 -26.26 -28.56
C TRP A 683 28.26 -27.50 -28.82
N LEU A 684 28.04 -28.28 -27.76
CA LEU A 684 26.97 -29.28 -27.74
C LEU A 684 25.62 -28.58 -27.62
N ASN A 685 24.63 -29.10 -28.34
CA ASN A 685 23.35 -28.44 -28.47
C ASN A 685 22.46 -28.61 -27.23
N GLY A 686 22.44 -29.81 -26.63
CA GLY A 686 21.53 -30.17 -25.53
C GLY A 686 20.13 -30.57 -25.99
N GLY A 687 19.24 -30.86 -25.03
CA GLY A 687 17.87 -31.27 -25.29
C GLY A 687 17.78 -32.56 -26.13
N PRO A 688 16.81 -32.68 -27.07
CA PRO A 688 16.67 -33.85 -27.94
C PRO A 688 17.86 -34.09 -28.89
N ALA A 689 18.66 -33.04 -29.15
CA ALA A 689 19.89 -33.14 -29.93
C ALA A 689 21.09 -33.56 -29.07
N GLY A 690 20.97 -33.54 -27.74
CA GLY A 690 21.98 -34.01 -26.79
C GLY A 690 23.40 -33.56 -27.12
N ASN A 691 24.26 -34.54 -27.40
CA ASN A 691 25.68 -34.35 -27.72
C ASN A 691 25.96 -33.97 -29.19
N LEU A 692 24.96 -33.67 -30.01
CA LEU A 692 25.20 -33.19 -31.37
C LEU A 692 25.75 -31.76 -31.39
N LYS A 693 26.57 -31.47 -32.40
CA LYS A 693 26.93 -30.09 -32.76
C LYS A 693 26.14 -29.70 -34.01
N MET A 694 25.31 -28.67 -33.87
CA MET A 694 24.35 -28.27 -34.90
C MET A 694 24.66 -26.86 -35.40
N THR A 695 24.82 -26.69 -36.71
CA THR A 695 25.25 -25.41 -37.30
C THR A 695 24.15 -24.35 -37.23
N MET A 696 22.89 -24.69 -37.51
CA MET A 696 21.76 -23.75 -37.48
C MET A 696 21.54 -23.06 -36.12
N PRO A 697 21.37 -23.79 -34.99
CA PRO A 697 21.23 -23.15 -33.67
C PRO A 697 22.51 -22.47 -33.18
N THR A 698 23.69 -22.94 -33.63
CA THR A 698 24.96 -22.23 -33.36
C THR A 698 25.00 -20.88 -34.06
N ALA A 699 24.63 -20.82 -35.35
CA ALA A 699 24.55 -19.59 -36.11
C ALA A 699 23.54 -18.60 -35.50
N PHE A 700 22.35 -19.09 -35.13
CA PHE A 700 21.37 -18.30 -34.39
C PHE A 700 21.99 -17.69 -33.12
N THR A 701 22.56 -18.52 -32.26
CA THR A 701 23.15 -18.11 -30.97
C THR A 701 24.25 -17.07 -31.13
N VAL A 702 25.21 -17.30 -32.04
CA VAL A 702 26.31 -16.37 -32.33
C VAL A 702 25.76 -15.02 -32.81
N SER A 703 24.74 -15.03 -33.67
CA SER A 703 24.16 -13.80 -34.19
C SER A 703 23.44 -12.97 -33.10
N LEU A 704 22.67 -13.61 -32.22
CA LEU A 704 21.98 -12.91 -31.12
C LEU A 704 22.95 -12.39 -30.06
N MET A 705 23.96 -13.20 -29.68
CA MET A 705 24.98 -12.75 -28.72
C MET A 705 25.75 -11.54 -29.26
N SER A 706 26.13 -11.59 -30.55
CA SER A 706 26.82 -10.48 -31.22
C SER A 706 25.94 -9.24 -31.28
N TRP A 707 24.66 -9.39 -31.67
CA TRP A 707 23.72 -8.28 -31.71
C TRP A 707 23.47 -7.68 -30.33
N GLY A 708 23.28 -8.52 -29.30
CA GLY A 708 23.10 -8.09 -27.92
C GLY A 708 24.29 -7.27 -27.42
N LEU A 709 25.51 -7.77 -27.62
CA LEU A 709 26.74 -7.10 -27.21
C LEU A 709 26.92 -5.73 -27.88
N MET A 710 26.64 -5.65 -29.19
CA MET A 710 26.67 -4.37 -29.93
C MET A 710 25.57 -3.40 -29.49
N SER A 711 24.41 -3.93 -29.10
CA SER A 711 23.23 -3.13 -28.75
C SER A 711 23.31 -2.55 -27.34
N PHE A 712 23.94 -3.25 -26.40
CA PHE A 712 23.96 -2.91 -24.98
C PHE A 712 25.37 -2.96 -24.37
N PRO A 713 26.37 -2.27 -24.96
CA PRO A 713 27.77 -2.40 -24.56
C PRO A 713 28.00 -1.97 -23.11
N LYS A 714 27.24 -0.98 -22.59
CA LYS A 714 27.37 -0.55 -21.20
C LYS A 714 26.77 -1.60 -20.26
N GLY A 715 25.67 -2.25 -20.63
CA GLY A 715 25.11 -3.36 -19.84
C GLY A 715 26.10 -4.51 -19.61
N TYR A 716 26.82 -4.92 -20.66
CA TYR A 716 27.89 -5.92 -20.52
C TYR A 716 29.10 -5.41 -19.73
N ALA A 717 29.48 -4.15 -19.89
CA ALA A 717 30.59 -3.54 -19.16
C ALA A 717 30.30 -3.40 -17.66
N ASP A 718 29.12 -2.89 -17.29
CA ASP A 718 28.67 -2.74 -15.91
C ASP A 718 28.59 -4.10 -15.20
N ALA A 719 28.24 -5.15 -15.94
CA ALA A 719 28.26 -6.52 -15.47
C ALA A 719 29.65 -7.18 -15.50
N ASN A 720 30.71 -6.53 -16.00
CA ASN A 720 32.02 -7.15 -16.24
C ASN A 720 31.92 -8.48 -17.02
N ALA A 721 31.12 -8.50 -18.09
CA ALA A 721 30.83 -9.68 -18.91
C ALA A 721 31.29 -9.56 -20.36
N THR A 722 31.81 -8.39 -20.78
CA THR A 722 32.22 -8.09 -22.17
C THR A 722 33.23 -9.10 -22.71
N SER A 723 34.32 -9.37 -21.99
CA SER A 723 35.38 -10.30 -22.43
C SER A 723 34.86 -11.72 -22.60
N ASP A 724 34.07 -12.19 -21.64
CA ASP A 724 33.54 -13.56 -21.62
C ASP A 724 32.52 -13.76 -22.75
N THR A 725 31.67 -12.77 -23.00
CA THR A 725 30.73 -12.80 -24.12
C THR A 725 31.46 -12.74 -25.45
N MET A 726 32.48 -11.89 -25.61
CA MET A 726 33.31 -11.88 -26.83
C MET A 726 34.02 -13.23 -27.06
N SER A 727 34.55 -13.85 -25.99
CA SER A 727 35.15 -15.18 -26.03
C SER A 727 34.16 -16.24 -26.52
N ASN A 728 32.92 -16.22 -26.01
CA ASN A 728 31.87 -17.13 -26.47
C ASN A 728 31.46 -16.86 -27.93
N ILE A 729 31.30 -15.60 -28.35
CA ILE A 729 31.03 -15.25 -29.75
C ILE A 729 32.12 -15.82 -30.66
N LYS A 730 33.40 -15.64 -30.29
CA LYS A 730 34.54 -16.17 -31.03
C LYS A 730 34.52 -17.69 -31.10
N TRP A 731 34.21 -18.37 -29.99
CA TRP A 731 34.16 -19.82 -29.93
C TRP A 731 33.16 -20.41 -30.94
N GLY A 732 31.96 -19.83 -31.00
CA GLY A 732 30.95 -20.21 -31.97
C GLY A 732 31.33 -19.83 -33.41
N ALA A 733 31.82 -18.61 -33.64
CA ALA A 733 32.22 -18.13 -34.97
C ALA A 733 33.38 -18.93 -35.57
N ASP A 734 34.40 -19.28 -34.76
CA ASP A 734 35.50 -20.15 -35.18
C ASP A 734 35.00 -21.53 -35.61
N TYR A 735 34.01 -22.10 -34.90
CA TYR A 735 33.41 -23.36 -35.29
C TYR A 735 32.60 -23.24 -36.59
N LEU A 736 31.82 -22.16 -36.76
CA LEU A 736 31.08 -21.90 -38.01
C LEU A 736 32.02 -21.76 -39.22
N LEU A 737 33.17 -21.11 -39.05
CA LEU A 737 34.21 -21.06 -40.10
C LEU A 737 34.70 -22.45 -40.51
N LYS A 738 34.87 -23.35 -39.54
CA LYS A 738 35.28 -24.74 -39.78
C LYS A 738 34.21 -25.56 -40.51
N CYS A 739 32.93 -25.24 -40.31
CA CYS A 739 31.83 -25.92 -41.01
C CYS A 739 31.78 -25.61 -42.51
N ILE A 740 32.41 -24.52 -42.96
CA ILE A 740 32.47 -24.16 -44.38
C ILE A 740 33.52 -25.02 -45.08
N SER A 741 33.08 -25.80 -46.06
CA SER A 741 33.97 -26.64 -46.87
C SER A 741 34.37 -25.92 -48.14
N TYR A 742 35.66 -25.97 -48.46
CA TYR A 742 36.24 -25.32 -49.64
C TYR A 742 36.73 -26.38 -50.61
N GLY A 743 36.40 -26.20 -51.90
CA GLY A 743 36.92 -27.03 -52.97
C GLY A 743 38.35 -26.67 -53.36
N PRO A 744 38.98 -27.43 -54.27
CA PRO A 744 40.37 -27.24 -54.67
C PRO A 744 40.69 -25.86 -55.28
N THR A 745 39.67 -25.18 -55.82
CA THR A 745 39.79 -23.85 -56.44
C THR A 745 39.51 -22.71 -55.45
N GLY A 746 39.31 -23.00 -54.17
CA GLY A 746 39.00 -22.02 -53.13
C GLY A 746 37.53 -21.59 -53.06
N ASN A 747 36.67 -22.10 -53.95
CA ASN A 747 35.24 -21.89 -53.89
C ASN A 747 34.58 -22.79 -52.84
N ILE A 748 33.52 -22.31 -52.19
CA ILE A 748 32.76 -23.13 -51.24
C ILE A 748 32.14 -24.33 -51.97
N SER A 749 32.45 -25.52 -51.45
CA SER A 749 32.02 -26.83 -51.98
C SER A 749 30.92 -27.47 -51.13
N GLY A 750 30.62 -26.94 -49.95
CA GLY A 750 29.50 -27.38 -49.10
C GLY A 750 29.53 -26.76 -47.70
N LEU A 751 28.47 -27.00 -46.93
CA LEU A 751 28.34 -26.51 -45.56
C LEU A 751 27.93 -27.64 -44.62
N VAL A 752 28.74 -27.91 -43.60
CA VAL A 752 28.45 -28.95 -42.60
C VAL A 752 27.30 -28.45 -41.71
N TYR A 753 26.20 -29.19 -41.66
CA TYR A 753 25.03 -28.82 -40.85
C TYR A 753 24.98 -29.52 -39.49
N GLN A 754 25.67 -30.65 -39.36
CA GLN A 754 25.68 -31.49 -38.16
C GLN A 754 26.99 -32.26 -38.02
N VAL A 755 27.44 -32.41 -36.77
CA VAL A 755 28.50 -33.35 -36.39
C VAL A 755 28.00 -34.23 -35.24
N GLY A 756 28.19 -35.55 -35.37
CA GLY A 756 27.57 -36.58 -34.53
C GLY A 756 26.36 -37.20 -35.21
N ASN A 757 26.00 -38.43 -34.83
CA ASN A 757 24.88 -39.18 -35.43
C ASN A 757 23.73 -39.25 -34.42
N GLN A 758 22.58 -38.67 -34.76
CA GLN A 758 21.43 -38.54 -33.87
C GLN A 758 21.01 -39.87 -33.24
N THR A 759 21.04 -40.96 -34.01
CA THR A 759 20.62 -42.28 -33.52
C THR A 759 21.56 -42.80 -32.44
N THR A 760 22.88 -42.66 -32.62
CA THR A 760 23.85 -43.13 -31.62
C THR A 760 24.04 -42.16 -30.47
N ASP A 761 24.02 -40.86 -30.74
CA ASP A 761 24.19 -39.82 -29.73
C ASP A 761 23.01 -39.76 -28.77
N SER A 762 21.78 -39.97 -29.24
CA SER A 762 20.59 -40.04 -28.36
C SER A 762 20.55 -41.27 -27.45
N LEU A 763 21.29 -42.33 -27.79
CA LEU A 763 21.44 -43.53 -26.95
C LEU A 763 22.57 -43.38 -25.93
N PHE A 764 23.47 -42.40 -26.12
CA PHE A 764 24.57 -42.14 -25.20
C PHE A 764 24.16 -41.07 -24.19
N TRP A 765 24.15 -41.45 -22.91
CA TRP A 765 24.00 -40.51 -21.81
C TRP A 765 25.23 -40.56 -20.91
N GLY A 766 26.16 -39.61 -21.07
CA GLY A 766 27.43 -39.64 -20.36
C GLY A 766 28.20 -38.34 -20.51
N ARG A 767 29.44 -38.33 -19.98
CA ARG A 767 30.36 -37.19 -20.13
C ARG A 767 30.78 -37.08 -21.60
N PRO A 768 30.82 -35.87 -22.20
CA PRO A 768 31.34 -35.67 -23.55
C PRO A 768 32.77 -36.20 -23.72
N GLU A 769 33.55 -36.19 -22.64
CA GLU A 769 34.92 -36.69 -22.57
C GLU A 769 35.02 -38.22 -22.71
N ASP A 770 33.93 -38.95 -22.40
CA ASP A 770 33.84 -40.42 -22.45
C ASP A 770 33.24 -40.93 -23.77
N ILE A 771 32.91 -40.04 -24.71
CA ILE A 771 32.36 -40.40 -26.02
C ILE A 771 33.43 -41.13 -26.84
N THR A 772 33.21 -42.42 -27.09
CA THR A 772 34.10 -43.26 -27.92
C THR A 772 33.47 -43.68 -29.24
N MET A 773 32.17 -43.44 -29.46
CA MET A 773 31.49 -43.81 -30.69
C MET A 773 31.89 -42.90 -31.86
N LYS A 774 31.71 -43.40 -33.09
CA LYS A 774 31.93 -42.64 -34.32
C LYS A 774 30.95 -41.47 -34.38
N ARG A 775 31.45 -40.29 -34.72
CA ARG A 775 30.66 -39.06 -34.88
C ARG A 775 30.87 -38.48 -36.28
N PRO A 776 30.06 -38.92 -37.27
CA PRO A 776 30.20 -38.45 -38.64
C PRO A 776 29.78 -36.98 -38.76
N TYR A 777 30.24 -36.33 -39.83
CA TYR A 777 29.70 -35.04 -40.25
C TYR A 777 28.60 -35.26 -41.30
N TYR A 778 27.69 -34.30 -41.39
CA TYR A 778 26.65 -34.28 -42.41
C TYR A 778 26.74 -32.97 -43.19
N LEU A 779 26.78 -33.08 -44.51
CA LEU A 779 26.97 -31.97 -45.43
C LEU A 779 25.62 -31.59 -46.06
N ALA A 780 25.34 -30.30 -46.13
CA ALA A 780 24.21 -29.80 -46.92
C ALA A 780 24.51 -30.01 -48.41
N ASP A 781 23.45 -30.27 -49.20
CA ASP A 781 23.56 -30.26 -50.66
C ASP A 781 24.07 -28.87 -51.10
N PRO A 782 25.21 -28.78 -51.81
CA PRO A 782 25.77 -27.49 -52.24
C PRO A 782 24.81 -26.65 -53.10
N ASP A 783 23.86 -27.30 -53.76
CA ASP A 783 22.84 -26.64 -54.58
C ASP A 783 21.58 -26.29 -53.77
N LYS A 784 21.51 -26.63 -52.48
CA LYS A 784 20.32 -26.41 -51.64
C LYS A 784 20.70 -26.08 -50.20
N MET A 785 21.43 -25.00 -49.97
CA MET A 785 21.88 -24.62 -48.61
C MET A 785 21.58 -23.15 -48.24
N SER A 786 20.62 -22.51 -48.90
CA SER A 786 20.36 -21.07 -48.78
C SER A 786 19.94 -20.63 -47.38
N ASP A 787 19.12 -21.42 -46.70
CA ASP A 787 18.68 -21.16 -45.32
C ASP A 787 19.84 -21.27 -44.32
N LEU A 788 20.54 -22.40 -44.32
CA LEU A 788 21.68 -22.65 -43.42
C LEU A 788 22.84 -21.69 -43.69
N GLY A 789 23.11 -21.45 -44.97
CA GLY A 789 24.08 -20.47 -45.44
C GLY A 789 23.70 -19.06 -44.99
N GLY A 790 22.45 -18.64 -45.20
CA GLY A 790 21.95 -17.33 -44.75
C GLY A 790 22.08 -17.13 -43.23
N ALA A 791 21.69 -18.12 -42.43
CA ALA A 791 21.85 -18.06 -40.97
C ALA A 791 23.34 -17.93 -40.59
N THR A 792 24.21 -18.72 -41.22
CA THR A 792 25.67 -18.71 -40.96
C THR A 792 26.31 -17.40 -41.39
N VAL A 793 25.93 -16.83 -42.54
CA VAL A 793 26.39 -15.52 -42.99
C VAL A 793 26.00 -14.43 -42.00
N GLY A 794 24.74 -14.40 -41.55
CA GLY A 794 24.29 -13.44 -40.53
C GLY A 794 25.09 -13.56 -39.23
N ALA A 795 25.41 -14.79 -38.81
CA ALA A 795 26.25 -15.05 -37.64
C ALA A 795 27.70 -14.55 -37.82
N LEU A 796 28.34 -14.87 -38.95
CA LEU A 796 29.71 -14.45 -39.24
C LEU A 796 29.82 -12.92 -39.41
N ALA A 797 28.89 -12.30 -40.13
CA ALA A 797 28.86 -10.86 -40.35
C ALA A 797 28.62 -10.09 -39.04
N SER A 798 27.65 -10.50 -38.23
CA SER A 798 27.40 -9.88 -36.92
C SER A 798 28.56 -10.09 -35.94
N ALA A 799 29.16 -11.29 -35.90
CA ALA A 799 30.36 -11.56 -35.11
C ALA A 799 31.54 -10.70 -35.58
N ALA A 800 31.74 -10.54 -36.90
CA ALA A 800 32.81 -9.71 -37.44
C ALA A 800 32.69 -8.28 -36.89
N MET A 801 31.49 -7.70 -36.90
CA MET A 801 31.27 -6.34 -36.40
C MET A 801 31.70 -6.14 -34.93
N VAL A 802 31.53 -7.16 -34.07
CA VAL A 802 32.01 -7.15 -32.68
C VAL A 802 33.53 -6.98 -32.63
N TRP A 803 34.26 -7.62 -33.54
CA TRP A 803 35.72 -7.61 -33.60
C TRP A 803 36.31 -6.47 -34.42
N ARG A 804 35.50 -5.70 -35.16
CA ARG A 804 35.97 -4.63 -36.07
C ARG A 804 36.99 -3.67 -35.46
N LYS A 805 36.86 -3.36 -34.16
CA LYS A 805 37.81 -2.50 -33.42
C LYS A 805 38.86 -3.27 -32.62
N ALA A 806 38.53 -4.47 -32.15
CA ALA A 806 39.37 -5.24 -31.24
C ALA A 806 40.41 -6.10 -31.97
N ASP A 807 40.03 -6.68 -33.11
CA ASP A 807 40.88 -7.48 -33.99
C ASP A 807 40.40 -7.33 -35.43
N TYR A 808 41.02 -6.39 -36.16
CA TYR A 808 40.63 -6.10 -37.53
C TYR A 808 40.97 -7.24 -38.51
N GLY A 809 42.01 -8.04 -38.23
CA GLY A 809 42.37 -9.20 -39.04
C GLY A 809 41.32 -10.30 -38.94
N TYR A 810 40.81 -10.55 -37.73
CA TYR A 810 39.71 -11.48 -37.52
C TYR A 810 38.38 -10.97 -38.12
N TYR A 811 38.11 -9.65 -38.04
CA TYR A 811 36.99 -9.03 -38.76
C TYR A 811 37.06 -9.31 -40.26
N GLN A 812 38.21 -9.09 -40.90
CA GLN A 812 38.38 -9.34 -42.34
C GLN A 812 38.19 -10.82 -42.68
N ARG A 813 38.72 -11.74 -41.87
CA ARG A 813 38.54 -13.18 -42.07
C ARG A 813 37.08 -13.60 -42.02
N LEU A 814 36.34 -13.12 -41.02
CA LEU A 814 34.91 -13.43 -40.87
C LEU A 814 34.08 -12.82 -42.02
N MET A 815 34.34 -11.57 -42.39
CA MET A 815 33.64 -10.92 -43.51
C MET A 815 33.94 -11.59 -44.85
N ALA A 816 35.18 -12.01 -45.10
CA ALA A 816 35.55 -12.71 -46.33
C ALA A 816 34.83 -14.06 -46.45
N ALA A 817 34.75 -14.81 -45.35
CA ALA A 817 33.99 -16.07 -45.31
C ALA A 817 32.49 -15.83 -45.47
N ALA A 818 31.95 -14.79 -44.81
CA ALA A 818 30.54 -14.40 -44.93
C ALA A 818 30.16 -14.01 -46.37
N ALA A 819 30.99 -13.22 -47.05
CA ALA A 819 30.75 -12.82 -48.44
C ALA A 819 30.77 -14.03 -49.40
N GLN A 820 31.81 -14.88 -49.31
CA GLN A 820 31.88 -16.08 -50.15
C GLN A 820 30.71 -17.03 -49.91
N LEU A 821 30.29 -17.21 -48.64
CA LEU A 821 29.16 -18.06 -48.29
C LEU A 821 27.83 -17.45 -48.73
N TYR A 822 27.69 -16.13 -48.68
CA TYR A 822 26.52 -15.43 -49.21
C TYR A 822 26.36 -15.72 -50.70
N ASP A 823 27.40 -15.51 -51.49
CA ASP A 823 27.38 -15.79 -52.94
C ASP A 823 27.08 -17.27 -53.22
N ALA A 824 27.70 -18.19 -52.47
CA ALA A 824 27.45 -19.62 -52.61
C ALA A 824 25.99 -20.00 -52.28
N SER A 825 25.39 -19.35 -51.28
CA SER A 825 24.01 -19.60 -50.84
C SER A 825 22.95 -19.13 -51.84
N LEU A 826 23.32 -18.24 -52.76
CA LEU A 826 22.44 -17.68 -53.79
C LEU A 826 22.56 -18.37 -55.15
N ARG A 827 23.55 -19.27 -55.34
CA ARG A 827 23.76 -19.97 -56.62
C ARG A 827 22.56 -20.81 -57.03
N THR A 828 22.00 -21.56 -56.09
CA THR A 828 20.77 -22.32 -56.28
C THR A 828 19.97 -22.26 -54.99
N LEU A 829 18.74 -21.75 -55.08
CA LEU A 829 17.90 -21.53 -53.93
C LEU A 829 17.33 -22.86 -53.42
N GLY A 830 17.56 -23.17 -52.15
CA GLY A 830 17.03 -24.39 -51.56
C GLY A 830 17.26 -24.48 -50.06
N ARG A 831 16.47 -25.34 -49.41
CA ARG A 831 16.59 -25.65 -47.99
C ARG A 831 17.60 -26.78 -47.77
N TYR A 832 18.47 -26.63 -46.78
CA TYR A 832 19.50 -27.62 -46.42
C TYR A 832 18.92 -28.99 -46.05
N GLY A 833 17.68 -29.02 -45.57
CA GLY A 833 16.95 -30.26 -45.26
C GLY A 833 16.43 -31.03 -46.49
N SER A 834 16.45 -30.44 -47.69
CA SER A 834 15.93 -31.06 -48.92
C SER A 834 17.04 -31.83 -49.65
N ASN A 835 16.89 -33.15 -49.79
CA ASN A 835 17.89 -34.04 -50.42
C ASN A 835 19.27 -34.08 -49.74
N ALA A 836 19.32 -34.05 -48.40
CA ALA A 836 20.60 -34.12 -47.69
C ALA A 836 21.42 -35.37 -48.04
N VAL A 837 22.67 -35.15 -48.44
CA VAL A 837 23.63 -36.21 -48.81
C VAL A 837 24.36 -36.68 -47.55
N VAL A 838 24.31 -37.97 -47.25
CA VAL A 838 25.03 -38.57 -46.12
C VAL A 838 26.29 -39.22 -46.66
N LEU A 839 27.47 -38.75 -46.27
CA LEU A 839 28.74 -39.39 -46.63
C LEU A 839 29.16 -40.39 -45.54
N ALA A 840 29.05 -41.69 -45.83
CA ALA A 840 29.55 -42.75 -44.96
C ALA A 840 31.07 -42.90 -45.14
N CYS A 841 31.84 -42.62 -44.09
CA CYS A 841 33.26 -42.96 -44.06
C CYS A 841 33.40 -44.47 -43.79
N GLU A 842 33.88 -45.26 -44.76
CA GLU A 842 34.25 -46.65 -44.52
C GLU A 842 35.43 -46.75 -43.52
N GLU A 843 35.49 -47.91 -42.86
CA GLU A 843 36.33 -48.20 -41.70
C GLU A 843 37.83 -47.95 -41.92
N GLN A 844 38.46 -47.23 -40.99
CA GLN A 844 39.81 -47.58 -40.54
C GLN A 844 40.16 -47.07 -39.12
N TYR A 845 39.22 -47.14 -38.18
CA TYR A 845 39.45 -46.77 -36.78
C TYR A 845 39.68 -47.99 -35.88
N ALA A 846 40.69 -48.80 -36.21
CA ALA A 846 41.17 -49.86 -35.32
C ALA A 846 42.71 -49.98 -35.20
N LYS A 847 43.53 -49.14 -35.89
CA LYS A 847 44.98 -49.18 -35.70
C LYS A 847 45.64 -47.80 -35.82
N LYS A 848 45.67 -47.04 -34.73
CA LYS A 848 46.62 -45.93 -34.55
C LYS A 848 47.19 -45.83 -33.12
N LEU A 849 47.41 -46.99 -32.50
CA LEU A 849 48.29 -47.15 -31.32
C LEU A 849 49.72 -47.57 -31.70
N GLN A 850 50.07 -47.73 -33.00
CA GLN A 850 51.39 -48.21 -33.43
C GLN A 850 51.92 -47.53 -34.72
N GLY A 851 52.18 -46.23 -34.66
CA GLY A 851 53.23 -45.55 -35.44
C GLY A 851 53.37 -45.85 -36.94
N SER A 852 52.41 -45.44 -37.79
CA SER A 852 52.69 -45.19 -39.22
C SER A 852 51.71 -44.20 -39.86
N ASN A 853 52.26 -43.41 -40.80
CA ASN A 853 51.57 -42.37 -41.58
C ASN A 853 50.76 -42.99 -42.73
N ILE A 854 49.42 -42.98 -42.63
CA ILE A 854 48.51 -43.14 -43.78
C ILE A 854 47.34 -42.14 -43.59
N VAL A 855 47.02 -41.41 -44.66
CA VAL A 855 45.88 -40.48 -44.77
C VAL A 855 44.74 -41.21 -45.50
N PRO A 856 43.53 -41.37 -44.92
CA PRO A 856 42.40 -42.01 -45.60
C PRO A 856 41.68 -41.05 -46.57
N VAL A 857 41.19 -41.58 -47.69
CA VAL A 857 40.32 -40.90 -48.68
C VAL A 857 38.89 -41.43 -48.51
N CYS A 858 37.90 -40.54 -48.39
CA CYS A 858 36.47 -40.89 -48.35
C CYS A 858 35.96 -41.27 -49.75
N VAL A 859 35.16 -42.34 -49.87
CA VAL A 859 34.51 -42.78 -51.12
C VAL A 859 33.03 -42.27 -51.13
N PRO A 860 32.42 -41.91 -52.28
CA PRO A 860 31.07 -41.35 -52.32
C PRO A 860 29.99 -42.34 -51.84
N ALA A 861 28.94 -41.81 -51.22
CA ALA A 861 27.98 -42.58 -50.44
C ALA A 861 26.65 -42.89 -51.13
N SER A 862 25.98 -43.92 -50.61
CA SER A 862 24.57 -44.23 -50.83
C SER A 862 23.66 -43.36 -49.95
N VAL A 863 22.53 -42.92 -50.50
CA VAL A 863 21.54 -42.07 -49.84
C VAL A 863 20.81 -42.85 -48.74
N GLN A 864 21.23 -42.71 -47.48
CA GLN A 864 20.40 -43.03 -46.32
C GLN A 864 20.53 -41.94 -45.25
N LEU A 865 19.41 -41.29 -44.91
CA LEU A 865 19.27 -40.26 -43.86
C LEU A 865 19.45 -40.80 -42.41
N ASN A 866 20.00 -42.00 -42.24
CA ASN A 866 20.11 -42.65 -40.94
C ASN A 866 21.05 -41.84 -40.01
N GLY A 867 20.51 -41.34 -38.91
CA GLY A 867 21.23 -40.49 -37.95
C GLY A 867 21.25 -38.98 -38.25
N SER A 868 20.57 -38.51 -39.30
CA SER A 868 20.40 -37.07 -39.54
C SER A 868 19.44 -36.44 -38.51
N ALA A 869 19.80 -35.27 -37.99
CA ALA A 869 19.01 -34.44 -37.09
C ALA A 869 18.22 -33.35 -37.81
N ILE A 870 18.05 -33.44 -39.14
CA ILE A 870 17.10 -32.61 -39.89
C ILE A 870 15.71 -32.61 -39.23
N PRO A 871 15.15 -33.73 -38.73
CA PRO A 871 13.86 -33.71 -38.04
C PRO A 871 13.81 -32.80 -36.80
N LEU A 872 14.95 -32.47 -36.19
CA LEU A 872 15.03 -31.57 -35.03
C LEU A 872 15.19 -30.10 -35.42
N TYR A 873 15.96 -29.81 -36.48
CA TYR A 873 16.31 -28.45 -36.89
C TYR A 873 15.90 -28.09 -38.33
N ASN A 874 14.83 -28.69 -38.86
CA ASN A 874 14.40 -28.44 -40.24
C ASN A 874 13.91 -26.99 -40.44
N SER A 875 14.48 -26.28 -41.42
CA SER A 875 14.06 -24.92 -41.71
C SER A 875 12.69 -24.87 -42.39
N SER A 876 11.80 -23.98 -41.92
CA SER A 876 10.51 -23.71 -42.56
C SER A 876 10.64 -22.75 -43.76
N SER A 877 11.67 -21.91 -43.79
CA SER A 877 11.81 -20.81 -44.76
C SER A 877 13.28 -20.59 -45.16
N ILE A 878 13.50 -20.26 -46.43
CA ILE A 878 14.79 -19.81 -46.96
C ILE A 878 14.92 -18.29 -46.90
N TYR A 879 13.86 -17.56 -47.20
CA TYR A 879 13.96 -16.13 -47.47
C TYR A 879 14.13 -15.31 -46.20
N ASP A 880 13.63 -15.75 -45.05
CA ASP A 880 13.86 -15.05 -43.78
C ASP A 880 15.33 -15.11 -43.33
N LYS A 881 16.05 -16.21 -43.60
CA LYS A 881 17.49 -16.36 -43.31
C LYS A 881 18.33 -15.58 -44.31
N LEU A 882 17.96 -15.58 -45.60
CA LEU A 882 18.63 -14.76 -46.61
C LEU A 882 18.40 -13.26 -46.34
N LEU A 883 17.20 -12.87 -45.95
CA LEU A 883 16.88 -11.52 -45.46
C LEU A 883 17.78 -11.13 -44.29
N TRP A 884 17.92 -12.01 -43.30
CA TRP A 884 18.80 -11.79 -42.15
C TRP A 884 20.26 -11.62 -42.57
N ALA A 885 20.75 -12.49 -43.45
CA ALA A 885 22.10 -12.43 -43.99
C ALA A 885 22.37 -11.10 -44.71
N ALA A 886 21.51 -10.74 -45.67
CA ALA A 886 21.62 -9.52 -46.46
C ALA A 886 21.56 -8.28 -45.57
N THR A 887 20.68 -8.27 -44.56
CA THR A 887 20.59 -7.16 -43.60
C THR A 887 21.88 -7.00 -42.80
N TRP A 888 22.49 -8.09 -42.33
CA TRP A 888 23.77 -8.02 -41.61
C TRP A 888 24.93 -7.64 -42.50
N MET A 889 24.98 -8.15 -43.73
CA MET A 889 25.98 -7.78 -44.72
C MET A 889 25.89 -6.27 -45.00
N TYR A 890 24.69 -5.75 -45.28
CA TYR A 890 24.46 -4.31 -45.43
C TYR A 890 24.93 -3.52 -44.21
N LYS A 891 24.54 -3.94 -43.00
CA LYS A 891 24.93 -3.27 -41.76
C LYS A 891 26.45 -3.28 -41.52
N ALA A 892 27.15 -4.33 -41.97
CA ALA A 892 28.58 -4.48 -41.80
C ALA A 892 29.40 -3.70 -42.85
N THR A 893 28.93 -3.64 -44.10
CA THR A 893 29.68 -3.08 -45.24
C THR A 893 29.21 -1.68 -45.66
N GLY A 894 27.92 -1.36 -45.48
CA GLY A 894 27.27 -0.18 -46.04
C GLY A 894 26.94 -0.30 -47.53
N ASP A 895 27.12 -1.47 -48.13
CA ASP A 895 26.89 -1.72 -49.55
C ASP A 895 25.39 -1.87 -49.86
N THR A 896 24.87 -0.96 -50.69
CA THR A 896 23.44 -0.87 -51.00
C THR A 896 22.92 -2.06 -51.80
N ASP A 897 23.78 -2.85 -52.44
CA ASP A 897 23.34 -4.06 -53.16
C ASP A 897 22.76 -5.08 -52.17
N TYR A 898 23.38 -5.25 -51.00
CA TYR A 898 22.83 -6.10 -49.94
C TYR A 898 21.51 -5.55 -49.37
N LEU A 899 21.30 -4.23 -49.40
CA LEU A 899 20.01 -3.66 -49.01
C LEU A 899 18.93 -4.00 -50.05
N GLY A 900 19.25 -3.89 -51.34
CA GLY A 900 18.35 -4.29 -52.42
C GLY A 900 17.98 -5.78 -52.34
N ASP A 901 18.95 -6.64 -52.04
CA ASP A 901 18.72 -8.06 -51.77
C ASP A 901 17.82 -8.28 -50.54
N ALA A 902 18.07 -7.57 -49.44
CA ALA A 902 17.25 -7.67 -48.23
C ALA A 902 15.78 -7.31 -48.55
N GLU A 903 15.53 -6.23 -49.29
CA GLU A 903 14.18 -5.85 -49.72
C GLU A 903 13.53 -6.91 -50.63
N SER A 904 14.29 -7.48 -51.56
CA SER A 904 13.84 -8.57 -52.44
C SER A 904 13.44 -9.82 -51.65
N PHE A 905 14.30 -10.28 -50.74
CA PHE A 905 14.01 -11.45 -49.90
C PHE A 905 12.87 -11.19 -48.93
N TYR A 906 12.74 -9.96 -48.42
CA TYR A 906 11.60 -9.57 -47.60
C TYR A 906 10.27 -9.75 -48.35
N ILE A 907 10.20 -9.27 -49.59
CA ILE A 907 9.02 -9.40 -50.44
C ILE A 907 8.76 -10.88 -50.75
N ARG A 908 9.79 -11.63 -51.16
CA ARG A 908 9.65 -13.05 -51.48
C ARG A 908 9.21 -13.89 -50.30
N HIS A 909 9.70 -13.62 -49.09
CA HIS A 909 9.24 -14.30 -47.89
C HIS A 909 7.72 -14.15 -47.72
N ILE A 910 7.19 -12.94 -47.90
CA ILE A 910 5.76 -12.66 -47.74
C ILE A 910 4.90 -13.29 -48.85
N TYR A 911 5.35 -13.19 -50.11
CA TYR A 911 4.52 -13.57 -51.27
C TYR A 911 4.75 -15.00 -51.76
N ASP A 912 5.96 -15.53 -51.65
CA ASP A 912 6.32 -16.87 -52.15
C ASP A 912 6.16 -17.95 -51.05
N GLU A 913 6.50 -17.62 -49.80
CA GLU A 913 6.42 -18.55 -48.66
C GLU A 913 5.20 -18.29 -47.74
N GLY A 914 4.54 -17.15 -47.91
CA GLY A 914 3.38 -16.73 -47.13
C GLY A 914 3.74 -15.79 -45.97
N ALA A 915 2.84 -14.87 -45.65
CA ALA A 915 3.05 -13.93 -44.56
C ALA A 915 3.20 -14.67 -43.20
N PRO A 916 4.22 -14.35 -42.39
CA PRO A 916 4.43 -15.03 -41.12
C PRO A 916 3.32 -14.67 -40.13
N ASP A 917 2.50 -15.66 -39.78
CA ASP A 917 1.36 -15.56 -38.87
C ASP A 917 1.71 -15.91 -37.41
N THR A 918 2.93 -16.40 -37.17
CA THR A 918 3.33 -16.93 -35.86
C THR A 918 3.83 -15.89 -34.87
N VAL A 919 4.34 -14.74 -35.34
CA VAL A 919 4.92 -13.65 -34.53
C VAL A 919 6.03 -14.15 -33.59
N LEU A 920 6.93 -14.99 -34.12
CA LEU A 920 8.02 -15.64 -33.40
C LEU A 920 9.40 -15.04 -33.72
N TYR A 921 10.34 -15.19 -32.78
CA TYR A 921 11.77 -15.08 -33.05
C TYR A 921 12.49 -16.27 -32.43
N THR A 922 12.94 -17.19 -33.27
CA THR A 922 13.56 -18.46 -32.89
C THR A 922 14.67 -18.80 -33.89
N TRP A 923 15.40 -19.90 -33.67
CA TRP A 923 16.37 -20.42 -34.64
C TRP A 923 15.75 -20.71 -36.01
N ASN A 924 14.42 -20.84 -36.10
CA ASN A 924 13.69 -21.13 -37.33
C ASN A 924 13.00 -19.90 -37.94
N ASP A 925 12.85 -18.80 -37.22
CA ASP A 925 12.07 -17.63 -37.67
C ASP A 925 12.86 -16.34 -37.45
N TYR A 926 13.44 -15.77 -38.50
CA TYR A 926 14.29 -14.56 -38.42
C TYR A 926 13.55 -13.28 -38.84
N TYR A 927 12.43 -13.40 -39.54
CA TYR A 927 11.73 -12.28 -40.19
C TYR A 927 11.43 -11.11 -39.24
N TRP A 928 10.90 -11.37 -38.04
CA TRP A 928 10.54 -10.32 -37.10
C TRP A 928 11.75 -9.60 -36.50
N ALA A 929 12.86 -10.32 -36.29
CA ALA A 929 14.12 -9.73 -35.88
C ALA A 929 14.75 -8.89 -37.00
N SER A 930 14.69 -9.36 -38.26
CA SER A 930 15.14 -8.60 -39.43
C SER A 930 14.40 -7.28 -39.56
N ASN A 931 13.10 -7.22 -39.25
CA ASN A 931 12.33 -5.97 -39.24
C ASN A 931 12.88 -4.95 -38.23
N VAL A 932 13.19 -5.39 -36.99
CA VAL A 932 13.77 -4.51 -35.98
C VAL A 932 15.15 -4.03 -36.44
N LEU A 933 15.96 -4.93 -36.98
CA LEU A 933 17.31 -4.61 -37.46
C LEU A 933 17.29 -3.63 -38.65
N LEU A 934 16.40 -3.85 -39.63
CA LEU A 934 16.23 -2.98 -40.80
C LEU A 934 15.68 -1.61 -40.42
N ALA A 935 14.71 -1.55 -39.51
CA ALA A 935 14.17 -0.27 -39.02
C ALA A 935 15.27 0.63 -38.41
N GLU A 936 16.32 0.03 -37.84
CA GLU A 936 17.48 0.75 -37.33
C GLU A 936 18.43 1.23 -38.43
N THR A 937 18.48 0.56 -39.59
CA THR A 937 19.47 0.82 -40.64
C THR A 937 18.93 1.63 -41.83
N THR A 938 17.62 1.67 -42.09
CA THR A 938 17.05 2.22 -43.35
C THR A 938 15.99 3.33 -43.19
N ASP A 939 15.79 3.86 -41.98
CA ASP A 939 14.96 5.05 -41.67
C ASP A 939 13.42 4.85 -41.52
N GLY A 940 12.98 3.99 -40.60
CA GLY A 940 11.70 4.21 -39.89
C GLY A 940 10.37 3.98 -40.65
N GLY A 941 10.41 3.52 -41.90
CA GLY A 941 9.21 3.23 -42.74
C GLY A 941 8.51 1.90 -42.42
N THR A 942 8.26 1.06 -43.43
CA THR A 942 7.51 -0.22 -43.31
C THR A 942 8.04 -1.15 -42.22
N PHE A 943 9.37 -1.28 -42.09
CA PHE A 943 10.00 -2.14 -41.08
C PHE A 943 9.72 -1.67 -39.65
N HIS A 944 9.58 -0.36 -39.45
CA HIS A 944 9.19 0.21 -38.16
C HIS A 944 7.75 -0.17 -37.81
N GLU A 945 6.81 -0.02 -38.74
CA GLU A 945 5.41 -0.40 -38.54
C GLU A 945 5.27 -1.88 -38.20
N ARG A 946 5.99 -2.74 -38.92
CA ARG A 946 6.01 -4.19 -38.68
C ARG A 946 6.64 -4.53 -37.33
N SER A 947 7.71 -3.84 -36.93
CA SER A 947 8.27 -3.97 -35.58
C SER A 947 7.26 -3.57 -34.50
N GLN A 948 6.47 -2.49 -34.70
CA GLN A 948 5.40 -2.14 -33.76
C GLN A 948 4.31 -3.20 -33.70
N HIS A 949 3.98 -3.83 -34.83
CA HIS A 949 3.01 -4.93 -34.86
C HIS A 949 3.50 -6.10 -34.00
N PHE A 950 4.75 -6.53 -34.15
CA PHE A 950 5.36 -7.56 -33.29
C PHE A 950 5.24 -7.19 -31.80
N MET A 951 5.63 -5.96 -31.43
CA MET A 951 5.55 -5.51 -30.04
C MET A 951 4.13 -5.45 -29.51
N ARG A 952 3.17 -5.04 -30.34
CA ARG A 952 1.74 -5.01 -29.97
C ARG A 952 1.22 -6.42 -29.68
N GLN A 953 1.59 -7.42 -30.48
CA GLN A 953 1.16 -8.80 -30.22
C GLN A 953 1.70 -9.30 -28.89
N TRP A 954 3.02 -9.16 -28.65
CA TRP A 954 3.66 -9.66 -27.43
C TRP A 954 3.22 -8.90 -26.16
N VAL A 955 3.08 -7.57 -26.24
CA VAL A 955 2.72 -6.75 -25.08
C VAL A 955 1.21 -6.76 -24.80
N CYS A 956 0.36 -6.83 -25.83
CA CYS A 956 -1.09 -6.64 -25.70
C CYS A 956 -1.93 -7.90 -25.88
N GLY A 957 -1.41 -8.94 -26.53
CA GLY A 957 -2.17 -10.15 -26.86
C GLY A 957 -3.38 -9.88 -27.76
N PHE A 958 -3.24 -8.99 -28.76
CA PHE A 958 -4.35 -8.44 -29.55
C PHE A 958 -5.15 -9.53 -30.29
N ASP A 959 -4.48 -10.55 -30.87
CA ASP A 959 -5.13 -11.60 -31.68
C ASP A 959 -5.14 -13.00 -31.03
N LYS A 960 -4.97 -13.08 -29.71
CA LYS A 960 -4.86 -14.34 -28.93
C LYS A 960 -3.71 -15.29 -29.33
N LEU A 961 -2.85 -14.89 -30.29
CA LEU A 961 -1.60 -15.56 -30.64
C LEU A 961 -0.60 -15.55 -29.47
N VAL A 962 -0.50 -14.41 -28.78
CA VAL A 962 0.21 -14.31 -27.51
C VAL A 962 -0.82 -14.16 -26.40
N GLN A 963 -0.78 -15.07 -25.45
CA GLN A 963 -1.62 -15.11 -24.25
C GLN A 963 -0.76 -14.88 -23.02
N TYR A 964 -1.40 -14.62 -21.88
CA TYR A 964 -0.70 -14.47 -20.61
C TYR A 964 -1.11 -15.56 -19.65
N THR A 965 -0.13 -16.19 -19.02
CA THR A 965 -0.37 -17.20 -17.98
C THR A 965 -0.93 -16.55 -16.70
N GLY A 966 -1.40 -17.36 -15.75
CA GLY A 966 -1.96 -16.86 -14.48
C GLY A 966 -0.97 -16.07 -13.62
N LEU A 967 0.33 -16.32 -13.80
CA LEU A 967 1.44 -15.60 -13.17
C LEU A 967 2.10 -14.55 -14.09
N GLY A 968 1.55 -14.30 -15.28
CA GLY A 968 1.88 -13.11 -16.08
C GLY A 968 3.00 -13.29 -17.11
N ARG A 969 3.37 -14.53 -17.46
CA ARG A 969 4.27 -14.80 -18.58
C ARG A 969 3.53 -14.62 -19.91
N ALA A 970 4.15 -13.92 -20.85
CA ALA A 970 3.73 -13.87 -22.24
C ALA A 970 4.06 -15.21 -22.92
N TRP A 971 3.03 -15.86 -23.44
CA TRP A 971 3.02 -17.21 -23.99
C TRP A 971 2.53 -17.18 -25.43
N ASN A 972 3.37 -17.57 -26.39
CA ASN A 972 2.94 -17.72 -27.77
C ASN A 972 2.29 -19.10 -27.97
N THR A 973 1.11 -19.15 -28.59
CA THR A 973 0.35 -20.40 -28.78
C THR A 973 0.99 -21.35 -29.80
N ASN A 974 1.81 -20.84 -30.71
CA ASN A 974 2.54 -21.65 -31.70
C ASN A 974 3.81 -22.25 -31.10
N ASP A 975 4.47 -21.51 -30.21
CA ASP A 975 5.67 -21.96 -29.51
C ASP A 975 5.67 -21.47 -28.06
N GLY A 976 5.36 -22.39 -27.15
CA GLY A 976 5.24 -22.16 -25.72
C GLY A 976 6.56 -22.23 -24.95
N VAL A 977 7.72 -22.25 -25.62
CA VAL A 977 9.03 -22.33 -24.96
C VAL A 977 9.41 -21.00 -24.31
N LEU A 978 10.06 -21.04 -23.15
CA LEU A 978 10.45 -19.85 -22.37
C LEU A 978 11.49 -18.98 -23.10
N ALA A 979 12.39 -19.63 -23.85
CA ALA A 979 13.35 -18.96 -24.73
C ALA A 979 12.67 -18.02 -25.74
N THR A 980 11.52 -18.40 -26.27
CA THR A 980 10.76 -17.60 -27.23
C THR A 980 10.26 -16.31 -26.58
N THR A 981 9.80 -16.39 -25.33
CA THR A 981 9.53 -15.19 -24.50
C THR A 981 10.80 -14.37 -24.31
N ALA A 982 11.93 -14.98 -23.97
CA ALA A 982 13.20 -14.28 -23.75
C ALA A 982 13.73 -13.57 -25.02
N ASN A 983 13.56 -14.19 -26.20
CA ASN A 983 13.91 -13.61 -27.49
C ASN A 983 13.03 -12.37 -27.79
N ALA A 984 11.73 -12.45 -27.51
CA ALA A 984 10.83 -11.31 -27.63
C ALA A 984 11.18 -10.17 -26.66
N VAL A 985 11.60 -10.50 -25.43
CA VAL A 985 12.11 -9.52 -24.44
C VAL A 985 13.34 -8.79 -24.98
N PHE A 986 14.28 -9.51 -25.58
CA PHE A 986 15.44 -8.90 -26.21
C PHE A 986 15.04 -7.92 -27.33
N LEU A 987 14.19 -8.36 -28.26
CA LEU A 987 13.70 -7.50 -29.34
C LEU A 987 12.96 -6.27 -28.79
N ALA A 988 12.12 -6.43 -27.76
CA ALA A 988 11.42 -5.32 -27.12
C ALA A 988 12.37 -4.33 -26.48
N THR A 989 13.40 -4.82 -25.80
CA THR A 989 14.44 -3.97 -25.17
C THR A 989 15.25 -3.22 -26.23
N ARG A 990 15.58 -3.88 -27.35
CA ARG A 990 16.32 -3.26 -28.44
C ARG A 990 15.51 -2.19 -29.15
N TYR A 991 14.26 -2.51 -29.49
CA TYR A 991 13.33 -1.60 -30.13
C TYR A 991 12.96 -0.43 -29.21
N ALA A 992 12.82 -0.67 -27.91
CA ALA A 992 12.64 0.38 -26.90
C ALA A 992 13.80 1.39 -26.95
N LYS A 993 15.05 0.92 -27.03
CA LYS A 993 16.22 1.79 -27.19
C LYS A 993 16.20 2.57 -28.49
N TYR A 994 15.71 1.99 -29.59
CA TYR A 994 15.54 2.68 -30.87
C TYR A 994 14.47 3.79 -30.81
N VAL A 995 13.31 3.55 -30.18
CA VAL A 995 12.23 4.55 -30.07
C VAL A 995 12.39 5.51 -28.89
N LEU A 996 13.37 5.31 -28.02
CA LEU A 996 13.60 6.15 -26.85
C LEU A 996 13.78 7.65 -27.19
N PRO A 997 14.56 8.04 -28.23
CA PRO A 997 14.72 9.44 -28.59
C PRO A 997 13.44 10.10 -29.12
N SER A 998 12.59 9.35 -29.82
CA SER A 998 11.37 9.87 -30.44
C SER A 998 10.13 9.78 -29.55
N ASN A 999 10.04 8.76 -28.70
CA ASN A 999 8.90 8.53 -27.81
C ASN A 999 9.32 7.81 -26.51
N GLY A 1000 9.86 8.58 -25.57
CA GLY A 1000 10.33 8.06 -24.28
C GLY A 1000 9.25 7.35 -23.45
N LYS A 1001 7.97 7.75 -23.57
CA LYS A 1001 6.86 7.06 -22.87
C LYS A 1001 6.63 5.65 -23.42
N LYS A 1002 6.63 5.50 -24.75
CA LYS A 1002 6.48 4.19 -25.42
C LYS A 1002 7.68 3.29 -25.14
N ALA A 1003 8.90 3.83 -25.21
CA ALA A 1003 10.12 3.11 -24.84
C ALA A 1003 10.07 2.59 -23.40
N THR A 1004 9.68 3.44 -22.45
CA THR A 1004 9.58 3.05 -21.02
C THR A 1004 8.63 1.88 -20.82
N LYS A 1005 7.50 1.84 -21.53
CA LYS A 1005 6.55 0.73 -21.45
C LYS A 1005 7.11 -0.59 -21.99
N TYR A 1006 7.85 -0.55 -23.10
CA TYR A 1006 8.55 -1.73 -23.60
C TYR A 1006 9.63 -2.22 -22.64
N PHE A 1007 10.41 -1.33 -22.03
CA PHE A 1007 11.37 -1.71 -20.98
C PHE A 1007 10.65 -2.31 -19.76
N CYS A 1008 9.52 -1.76 -19.32
CA CYS A 1008 8.76 -2.29 -18.19
C CYS A 1008 8.15 -3.67 -18.48
N TRP A 1009 7.65 -3.89 -19.68
CA TRP A 1009 7.21 -5.21 -20.12
C TRP A 1009 8.38 -6.21 -20.14
N ALA A 1010 9.51 -5.83 -20.75
CA ALA A 1010 10.71 -6.65 -20.79
C ALA A 1010 11.22 -7.02 -19.38
N ARG A 1011 11.20 -6.06 -18.44
CA ARG A 1011 11.49 -6.33 -17.02
C ARG A 1011 10.52 -7.32 -16.42
N ALA A 1012 9.21 -7.16 -16.62
CA ALA A 1012 8.21 -8.08 -16.06
C ALA A 1012 8.46 -9.53 -16.50
N GLN A 1013 8.72 -9.75 -17.80
CA GLN A 1013 9.01 -11.08 -18.35
C GLN A 1013 10.34 -11.64 -17.84
N THR A 1014 11.39 -10.81 -17.75
CA THR A 1014 12.68 -11.25 -17.19
C THR A 1014 12.57 -11.60 -15.72
N ARG A 1015 11.79 -10.83 -14.95
CA ARG A 1015 11.55 -11.10 -13.54
C ARG A 1015 10.75 -12.38 -13.32
N TYR A 1016 9.80 -12.70 -14.21
CA TYR A 1016 9.12 -14.00 -14.20
C TYR A 1016 10.14 -15.14 -14.28
N VAL A 1017 11.10 -15.06 -15.23
CA VAL A 1017 12.18 -16.05 -15.38
C VAL A 1017 13.03 -16.17 -14.12
N LEU A 1018 13.35 -15.04 -13.48
CA LEU A 1018 14.29 -15.00 -12.35
C LEU A 1018 13.68 -15.31 -10.98
N GLY A 1019 12.35 -15.25 -10.81
CA GLY A 1019 11.73 -15.64 -9.54
C GLY A 1019 10.30 -15.18 -9.26
N ASP A 1020 9.74 -14.22 -10.00
CA ASP A 1020 8.41 -13.65 -9.65
C ASP A 1020 7.28 -14.67 -9.80
N ALA A 1021 7.51 -15.77 -10.54
CA ALA A 1021 6.62 -16.93 -10.63
C ALA A 1021 6.67 -17.87 -9.39
N GLY A 1022 7.37 -17.46 -8.32
CA GLY A 1022 7.53 -18.24 -7.09
C GLY A 1022 8.78 -19.13 -7.05
N ARG A 1023 9.44 -19.32 -8.19
CA ARG A 1023 10.75 -19.97 -8.35
C ARG A 1023 11.53 -19.38 -9.52
N SER A 1024 12.84 -19.55 -9.51
CA SER A 1024 13.70 -19.27 -10.66
C SER A 1024 13.53 -20.37 -11.73
N LEU A 1025 13.61 -19.98 -13.00
CA LEU A 1025 13.66 -20.86 -14.17
C LEU A 1025 15.06 -20.87 -14.81
N MET A 1026 16.03 -20.25 -14.12
CA MET A 1026 17.43 -20.24 -14.46
C MET A 1026 18.20 -21.07 -13.45
N THR A 1027 18.95 -22.06 -13.93
CA THR A 1027 19.72 -22.97 -13.09
C THR A 1027 20.77 -22.23 -12.26
N GLY A 1028 20.92 -22.63 -10.99
CA GLY A 1028 21.88 -22.05 -10.06
C GLY A 1028 21.59 -20.63 -9.57
N TYR A 1029 20.52 -19.99 -10.03
CA TYR A 1029 20.19 -18.59 -9.69
C TYR A 1029 18.88 -18.48 -8.89
N GLY A 1030 18.84 -17.60 -7.90
CA GLY A 1030 17.60 -17.22 -7.23
C GLY A 1030 17.00 -18.30 -6.34
N LYS A 1031 15.68 -18.21 -6.10
CA LYS A 1031 14.96 -19.09 -5.18
C LYS A 1031 14.49 -20.37 -5.92
N ASN A 1032 14.79 -21.54 -5.36
CA ASN A 1032 14.35 -22.84 -5.86
C ASN A 1032 14.60 -23.05 -7.38
N PRO A 1033 15.85 -22.85 -7.87
CA PRO A 1033 16.18 -23.03 -9.28
C PRO A 1033 16.02 -24.50 -9.72
N PRO A 1034 15.91 -24.77 -11.03
CA PRO A 1034 15.91 -26.14 -11.55
C PRO A 1034 17.23 -26.83 -11.24
N THR A 1035 17.15 -28.09 -10.79
CA THR A 1035 18.31 -28.91 -10.39
C THR A 1035 18.39 -30.24 -11.16
N HIS A 1036 17.32 -30.65 -11.84
CA HIS A 1036 17.24 -31.89 -12.60
C HIS A 1036 17.15 -31.61 -14.10
N VAL A 1037 18.09 -30.84 -14.65
CA VAL A 1037 18.04 -30.45 -16.07
C VAL A 1037 18.51 -31.56 -17.01
N GLN A 1038 17.91 -31.62 -18.22
CA GLN A 1038 18.33 -32.53 -19.29
C GLN A 1038 19.64 -32.08 -19.91
N ASN A 1039 20.73 -32.42 -19.24
CA ASN A 1039 22.08 -32.17 -19.72
C ASN A 1039 22.97 -33.31 -19.24
N GLU A 1040 23.52 -34.03 -20.21
CA GLU A 1040 24.28 -35.26 -20.02
C GLU A 1040 25.51 -34.98 -19.15
N ALA A 1041 26.33 -34.00 -19.53
CA ALA A 1041 27.55 -33.63 -18.81
C ALA A 1041 27.28 -33.17 -17.37
N ALA A 1042 26.26 -32.31 -17.16
CA ALA A 1042 25.92 -31.81 -15.84
C ALA A 1042 25.38 -32.90 -14.90
N SER A 1043 24.66 -33.89 -15.45
CA SER A 1043 24.12 -35.02 -14.71
C SER A 1043 25.18 -36.06 -14.31
N CYS A 1044 26.39 -35.97 -14.85
CA CYS A 1044 27.45 -36.92 -14.55
C CYS A 1044 28.26 -36.58 -13.30
N PRO A 1045 28.54 -37.55 -12.42
CA PRO A 1045 29.55 -37.37 -11.38
C PRO A 1045 30.98 -37.26 -11.98
N PRO A 1046 31.98 -36.75 -11.23
CA PRO A 1046 33.35 -36.67 -11.71
C PRO A 1046 33.95 -38.05 -12.01
N ALA A 1047 34.86 -38.12 -12.98
CA ALA A 1047 35.62 -39.34 -13.26
C ALA A 1047 36.46 -39.75 -12.03
N PRO A 1048 36.66 -41.05 -11.76
CA PRO A 1048 36.33 -42.21 -12.61
C PRO A 1048 34.94 -42.81 -12.36
N ILE A 1049 34.03 -42.15 -11.62
CA ILE A 1049 32.69 -42.70 -11.34
C ILE A 1049 31.94 -42.89 -12.67
N ALA A 1050 31.31 -44.05 -12.88
CA ALA A 1050 30.62 -44.37 -14.11
C ALA A 1050 29.40 -43.46 -14.33
N CYS A 1051 29.33 -42.83 -15.51
CA CYS A 1051 28.17 -42.05 -15.94
C CYS A 1051 27.49 -42.73 -17.13
N ASN A 1052 26.25 -43.16 -16.96
CA ASN A 1052 25.43 -43.77 -18.01
C ASN A 1052 23.94 -43.41 -17.80
N ALA A 1053 23.05 -43.89 -18.68
CA ALA A 1053 21.61 -43.62 -18.58
C ALA A 1053 21.01 -44.04 -17.21
N VAL A 1054 21.51 -45.12 -16.60
CA VAL A 1054 21.00 -45.58 -15.30
C VAL A 1054 21.51 -44.71 -14.15
N SER A 1055 22.82 -44.43 -14.12
CA SER A 1055 23.45 -43.68 -13.02
C SER A 1055 23.25 -42.16 -13.10
N ALA A 1056 22.89 -41.62 -14.26
CA ALA A 1056 22.75 -40.17 -14.47
C ALA A 1056 21.36 -39.77 -15.00
N GLN A 1057 20.92 -40.29 -16.16
CA GLN A 1057 19.64 -39.88 -16.76
C GLN A 1057 18.45 -40.20 -15.84
N LEU A 1058 18.37 -41.45 -15.40
CA LEU A 1058 17.29 -42.00 -14.56
C LEU A 1058 17.52 -41.76 -13.07
N SER A 1059 18.62 -41.12 -12.68
CA SER A 1059 18.90 -40.83 -11.27
C SER A 1059 17.82 -39.90 -10.69
N PRO A 1060 17.24 -40.21 -9.52
CA PRO A 1060 16.30 -39.31 -8.85
C PRO A 1060 17.00 -38.11 -8.20
N ASP A 1061 18.33 -38.16 -8.09
CA ASP A 1061 19.12 -37.10 -7.46
C ASP A 1061 19.30 -35.89 -8.39
N PRO A 1062 19.51 -34.68 -7.84
CA PRO A 1062 19.83 -33.50 -8.63
C PRO A 1062 21.13 -33.71 -9.42
N ASN A 1063 21.29 -32.94 -10.50
CA ASN A 1063 22.51 -33.00 -11.30
C ASN A 1063 23.74 -32.71 -10.41
N PRO A 1064 24.75 -33.61 -10.33
CA PRO A 1064 25.93 -33.43 -9.49
C PRO A 1064 26.69 -32.14 -9.78
N ASN A 1065 26.68 -31.70 -11.04
CA ASN A 1065 27.22 -30.41 -11.45
C ASN A 1065 26.08 -29.45 -11.76
N THR A 1066 26.05 -28.30 -11.09
CA THR A 1066 25.09 -27.25 -11.43
C THR A 1066 25.46 -26.62 -12.77
N LEU A 1067 24.57 -26.74 -13.74
CA LEU A 1067 24.70 -26.14 -15.08
C LEU A 1067 24.41 -24.64 -15.03
N ASN A 1068 25.25 -23.86 -14.33
CA ASN A 1068 24.96 -22.48 -13.98
C ASN A 1068 24.51 -21.62 -15.17
N GLY A 1069 23.34 -21.00 -15.01
CA GLY A 1069 22.79 -20.00 -15.91
C GLY A 1069 22.06 -20.53 -17.13
N ALA A 1070 21.88 -21.84 -17.28
CA ALA A 1070 21.02 -22.41 -18.29
C ALA A 1070 19.56 -22.00 -18.09
N LEU A 1071 18.91 -21.59 -19.17
CA LEU A 1071 17.47 -21.36 -19.21
C LEU A 1071 16.77 -22.66 -19.59
N VAL A 1072 15.80 -23.09 -18.77
CA VAL A 1072 15.01 -24.30 -19.06
C VAL A 1072 13.88 -23.99 -20.05
N GLU A 1073 13.32 -25.01 -20.70
CA GLU A 1073 12.16 -24.90 -21.60
C GLU A 1073 10.97 -24.20 -20.90
N GLY A 1074 10.80 -24.46 -19.60
CA GLY A 1074 9.93 -23.69 -18.71
C GLY A 1074 8.61 -24.37 -18.37
N PRO A 1075 7.76 -23.70 -17.57
CA PRO A 1075 6.45 -24.21 -17.20
C PRO A 1075 5.53 -24.34 -18.41
N ILE A 1076 4.47 -25.14 -18.28
CA ILE A 1076 3.33 -25.12 -19.21
C ILE A 1076 2.44 -23.88 -18.99
N PHE A 1077 1.42 -23.66 -19.83
CA PHE A 1077 0.56 -22.47 -19.80
C PHE A 1077 -0.10 -22.19 -18.43
N SER A 1078 -0.35 -23.23 -17.62
CA SER A 1078 -0.89 -23.11 -16.25
C SER A 1078 0.14 -22.70 -15.19
N ASP A 1079 1.33 -22.24 -15.60
CA ASP A 1079 2.49 -21.93 -14.74
C ASP A 1079 3.01 -23.11 -13.91
N THR A 1080 2.58 -24.33 -14.25
CA THR A 1080 3.03 -25.55 -13.57
C THR A 1080 4.42 -25.94 -14.07
N PHE A 1081 5.40 -26.03 -13.15
CA PHE A 1081 6.75 -26.49 -13.43
C PHE A 1081 7.16 -27.66 -12.53
N GLN A 1082 7.54 -28.77 -13.16
CA GLN A 1082 8.05 -29.97 -12.51
C GLN A 1082 9.55 -30.11 -12.79
N ASP A 1083 10.36 -30.06 -11.73
CA ASP A 1083 11.83 -30.23 -11.83
C ASP A 1083 12.19 -31.71 -11.90
N VAL A 1084 11.86 -32.34 -13.04
CA VAL A 1084 12.13 -33.76 -13.30
C VAL A 1084 12.91 -33.88 -14.60
N ARG A 1085 14.04 -34.60 -14.56
CA ARG A 1085 14.96 -34.71 -15.70
C ARG A 1085 14.30 -35.29 -16.93
N SER A 1086 13.40 -36.26 -16.82
CA SER A 1086 12.75 -36.85 -18.00
C SER A 1086 11.69 -35.96 -18.68
N LEU A 1087 11.30 -34.82 -18.08
CA LEU A 1087 10.23 -33.97 -18.59
C LEU A 1087 10.76 -32.81 -19.43
N ASN A 1088 10.02 -32.47 -20.50
CA ASN A 1088 10.40 -31.39 -21.42
C ASN A 1088 10.68 -30.05 -20.72
N GLN A 1089 9.96 -29.77 -19.64
CA GLN A 1089 10.07 -28.52 -18.89
C GLN A 1089 11.49 -28.24 -18.39
N THR A 1090 12.29 -29.28 -18.12
CA THR A 1090 13.68 -29.17 -17.64
C THR A 1090 14.73 -29.28 -18.75
N ARG A 1091 14.31 -29.29 -20.02
CA ARG A 1091 15.25 -29.24 -21.15
C ARG A 1091 16.00 -27.93 -21.19
N VAL A 1092 17.26 -28.02 -21.55
CA VAL A 1092 18.15 -26.88 -21.78
C VAL A 1092 18.76 -27.06 -23.17
N MET A 1093 18.75 -26.00 -23.96
CA MET A 1093 19.31 -26.00 -25.32
C MET A 1093 20.17 -24.75 -25.52
N LEU A 1094 21.14 -24.84 -26.42
CA LEU A 1094 22.10 -23.78 -26.71
C LEU A 1094 21.42 -22.43 -26.99
N GLU A 1095 20.39 -22.44 -27.85
CA GLU A 1095 19.68 -21.25 -28.32
C GLU A 1095 18.78 -20.62 -27.25
N TYR A 1096 18.43 -21.36 -26.17
CA TYR A 1096 17.51 -20.84 -25.15
C TYR A 1096 18.05 -19.63 -24.43
N ASN A 1097 19.36 -19.58 -24.27
CA ASN A 1097 20.06 -18.54 -23.52
C ASN A 1097 20.35 -17.28 -24.34
N ALA A 1098 20.26 -17.32 -25.67
CA ALA A 1098 20.86 -16.29 -26.52
C ALA A 1098 20.13 -14.95 -26.40
N GLY A 1099 18.81 -14.93 -26.61
CA GLY A 1099 17.99 -13.75 -26.39
C GLY A 1099 17.93 -13.35 -24.93
N PHE A 1100 17.92 -14.32 -24.00
CA PHE A 1100 17.91 -14.04 -22.56
C PHE A 1100 19.17 -13.29 -22.10
N GLN A 1101 20.35 -13.70 -22.55
CA GLN A 1101 21.62 -13.03 -22.28
C GLN A 1101 21.59 -11.57 -22.75
N ALA A 1102 21.17 -11.36 -24.01
CA ALA A 1102 21.07 -10.03 -24.58
C ALA A 1102 20.02 -9.15 -23.87
N ALA A 1103 18.90 -9.72 -23.45
CA ALA A 1103 17.87 -9.06 -22.67
C ALA A 1103 18.38 -8.60 -21.30
N LEU A 1104 19.14 -9.44 -20.58
CA LEU A 1104 19.72 -9.09 -19.28
C LEU A 1104 20.65 -7.87 -19.39
N ALA A 1105 21.53 -7.85 -20.39
CA ALA A 1105 22.40 -6.70 -20.65
C ALA A 1105 21.61 -5.44 -21.01
N GLY A 1106 20.58 -5.58 -21.86
CA GLY A 1106 19.74 -4.45 -22.23
C GLY A 1106 18.96 -3.87 -21.06
N LEU A 1107 18.45 -4.72 -20.17
CA LEU A 1107 17.75 -4.28 -18.96
C LEU A 1107 18.69 -3.64 -17.93
N GLN A 1108 19.92 -4.12 -17.82
CA GLN A 1108 20.97 -3.53 -16.97
C GLN A 1108 21.29 -2.08 -17.38
N GLU A 1109 21.35 -1.79 -18.69
CA GLU A 1109 21.64 -0.45 -19.21
C GLU A 1109 20.38 0.45 -19.31
N SER A 1110 19.19 -0.14 -19.40
CA SER A 1110 17.95 0.57 -19.68
C SER A 1110 17.52 1.55 -18.57
N PRO A 1111 16.89 2.69 -18.91
CA PRO A 1111 16.43 3.67 -17.93
C PRO A 1111 15.22 3.19 -17.11
N GLY A 1112 15.10 3.70 -15.88
CA GLY A 1112 14.00 3.41 -14.95
C GLY A 1112 14.22 2.16 -14.12
N THR A 1113 13.59 2.09 -12.95
CA THR A 1113 13.67 0.90 -12.07
C THR A 1113 12.38 0.08 -12.15
N TRP A 1114 12.38 -1.10 -11.54
CA TRP A 1114 11.14 -1.88 -11.42
C TRP A 1114 10.06 -1.09 -10.66
N GLU A 1115 10.44 -0.33 -9.63
CA GLU A 1115 9.53 0.54 -8.89
C GLU A 1115 8.86 1.57 -9.81
N VAL A 1116 9.60 2.18 -10.74
CA VAL A 1116 9.04 3.10 -11.74
C VAL A 1116 8.00 2.40 -12.62
N CYS A 1117 8.25 1.14 -12.99
CA CYS A 1117 7.29 0.34 -13.75
C CYS A 1117 5.98 0.09 -13.00
N LEU A 1118 6.02 -0.02 -11.67
CA LEU A 1118 4.82 -0.20 -10.85
C LEU A 1118 3.96 1.07 -10.72
N GLN A 1119 4.51 2.25 -10.99
CA GLN A 1119 3.91 3.54 -10.60
C GLN A 1119 3.07 4.22 -11.67
N GLY A 1120 3.27 3.92 -12.95
CA GLY A 1120 2.64 4.71 -14.02
C GLY A 1120 2.38 4.02 -15.34
N TYR A 1121 2.76 2.74 -15.47
CA TYR A 1121 2.77 2.08 -16.77
C TYR A 1121 1.91 0.83 -16.86
N SER A 1122 1.24 0.46 -15.76
CA SER A 1122 0.49 -0.80 -15.61
C SER A 1122 1.36 -1.99 -16.01
N VAL A 1123 1.73 -2.84 -15.08
CA VAL A 1123 2.35 -4.15 -15.41
C VAL A 1123 1.32 -5.09 -16.09
N LEU A 1124 0.27 -4.52 -16.70
CA LEU A 1124 -0.80 -5.20 -17.41
C LEU A 1124 -0.68 -5.02 -18.91
N VAL A 1125 -0.88 -6.16 -19.55
CA VAL A 1125 -1.50 -6.36 -20.86
C VAL A 1125 -2.60 -5.31 -21.12
N LYS A 1126 -2.57 -4.68 -22.30
CA LYS A 1126 -3.58 -3.71 -22.81
C LYS A 1126 -3.43 -2.24 -22.40
N ASP A 1127 -2.20 -1.74 -22.34
CA ASP A 1127 -1.98 -0.29 -22.28
C ASP A 1127 -2.44 0.41 -23.57
N LYS A 1128 -3.35 1.39 -23.47
CA LYS A 1128 -3.92 2.04 -24.64
C LYS A 1128 -2.93 2.77 -25.55
N THR A 1129 -1.76 3.18 -25.08
CA THR A 1129 -0.78 3.88 -25.95
C THR A 1129 0.09 2.92 -26.74
N ILE A 1130 0.10 1.63 -26.38
CA ILE A 1130 0.75 0.58 -27.16
C ILE A 1130 -0.32 -0.16 -27.97
N CYS A 1131 -1.41 -0.53 -27.33
CA CYS A 1131 -2.40 -1.48 -27.82
C CYS A 1131 -3.51 -0.87 -28.66
N TYR A 1132 -3.65 0.47 -28.65
CA TYR A 1132 -4.50 1.25 -29.56
C TYR A 1132 -3.66 2.42 -30.11
#